data_AF-A0A9D3UIS7-F1
#
_entry.id   AF-A0A9D3UIS7-F1
#
_cell.length_a   1.000
_cell.length_b   1.000
_cell.length_c   1.000
_cell.angle_alpha   90.00
_cell.angle_beta   90.00
_cell.angle_gamma   90.00
#
_symmetry.space_group_name_H-M   'P 1'
#
loop_
_entity.id
_entity.type
_entity.pdbx_description
1 polymer ?
#
loop_
_entity_poly.entity_id
_entity_poly.type
_entity_poly.pdbx_seq_one_letter_code
_entity_poly.pdbx_strand_id
1 'polypeptide(L)'
;MSSLVNQLNPSSVMSEEEAFVYAWSLRSSGIFPYVLDAAIQLGVFDILAKAGPDAKLSSKHIASEIRTKNPDAPSLLDRMLRLLACYNLVTAGAHNGEDGERVYGLTLAGKAFVNDENNGSLAAFTTKKIVVDVWFHFKDLVLEGGNLFEKVHGMSRYQYNGLNPEHAKSFDTKIANVSKIVVKKILEKYHGFQGITNLVDVGGGYGVTLNMIISKYPSIKGINYDLPHVVQQAPSFHGIEHVGGDMFSSVPKADAIMMKEVLHNWDDEHCLKLLRNCYEALEKKGRVIVISYMMSEEGEVSNAAKFISQTDLQMAAQFGAKQRTAKQFKSMAMDAGFSSFQLKCLVFNVVAKMSSPVNQLNPSSVMSEEEEAFVYAWSLRSSGIFPYVLDAAIQLGVFDILAKAGPDAKLSSKHIASEIRTKNPDAPSLLDRMLRLLACYNLVTTGAHNGEDGERVYGLTLAGKAFVNDENNGSLAAFTTKKILVDVWFHFKDLVLEGGNLFEKVHGMSRYQYNGLNPEHAKSFDTKMTNVSKIIVKKILEKYHGFQGITYLVDVGGGYGVTLNMIISKYPSIKGINYDLPHVVQQAPSFHGIEHVGGDMFSSVPKADAIMMKEVLHNWDDEHCLKLLRNCYEALEKKGKVIVISYMMSEEGEVSNAAKFISQIDLQMATQFGAKQRTAKQFKSMATDTGFSSFQLKCLVFNVVAVMELYK
;
A
#
# COMPACT_ATOMS: atom_id res chain seq x y z
N MET A 1 -14.02 -7.07 17.57
CA MET A 1 -13.35 -6.15 18.51
C MET A 1 -11.82 -6.36 18.66
N SER A 2 -11.23 -7.56 18.72
CA SER A 2 -9.75 -7.67 18.87
C SER A 2 -8.92 -7.58 17.58
N SER A 3 -9.49 -7.77 16.39
CA SER A 3 -8.69 -7.82 15.13
C SER A 3 -8.43 -6.46 14.46
N LEU A 4 -9.36 -5.49 14.60
CA LEU A 4 -9.21 -4.15 14.01
C LEU A 4 -8.29 -3.24 14.85
N VAL A 5 -8.29 -3.42 16.17
CA VAL A 5 -7.46 -2.65 17.12
C VAL A 5 -6.02 -3.22 17.23
N ASN A 6 -5.83 -4.53 17.04
CA ASN A 6 -4.49 -5.14 17.14
C ASN A 6 -3.56 -4.85 15.95
N GLN A 7 -4.01 -4.18 14.88
CA GLN A 7 -3.08 -3.65 13.87
C GLN A 7 -2.39 -2.35 14.33
N LEU A 8 -2.77 -1.79 15.48
CA LEU A 8 -2.30 -0.49 15.97
C LEU A 8 -1.95 -0.45 17.47
N ASN A 9 -2.06 -1.56 18.22
CA ASN A 9 -1.71 -1.59 19.64
C ASN A 9 -0.27 -2.10 19.86
N PRO A 10 0.68 -1.26 20.30
CA PRO A 10 2.06 -1.66 20.57
C PRO A 10 2.24 -2.27 21.98
N SER A 11 1.21 -2.89 22.56
CA SER A 11 1.27 -3.40 23.93
C SER A 11 2.02 -4.73 24.08
N SER A 12 2.43 -5.38 22.98
CA SER A 12 3.45 -6.44 22.98
C SER A 12 4.65 -5.97 22.18
N VAL A 13 5.83 -5.95 22.80
CA VAL A 13 7.09 -5.71 22.09
C VAL A 13 7.21 -6.76 20.98
N MET A 14 7.12 -6.34 19.72
CA MET A 14 7.29 -7.24 18.58
C MET A 14 8.68 -7.87 18.66
N SER A 15 8.76 -9.19 18.49
CA SER A 15 10.04 -9.87 18.32
C SER A 15 10.75 -9.39 17.03
N GLU A 16 12.07 -9.61 16.93
CA GLU A 16 12.82 -9.27 15.71
C GLU A 16 12.29 -10.01 14.47
N GLU A 17 11.88 -11.27 14.61
CA GLU A 17 11.31 -12.05 13.51
C GLU A 17 9.94 -11.48 13.07
N GLU A 18 9.06 -11.12 14.02
CA GLU A 18 7.76 -10.51 13.70
C GLU A 18 7.92 -9.11 13.08
N ALA A 19 8.86 -8.32 13.57
CA ALA A 19 9.17 -7.00 13.03
C ALA A 19 9.70 -7.10 11.59
N PHE A 20 10.56 -8.08 11.30
CA PHE A 20 11.04 -8.35 9.95
C PHE A 20 9.89 -8.78 9.02
N VAL A 21 9.05 -9.74 9.42
CA VAL A 21 7.89 -10.18 8.61
C VAL A 21 6.93 -9.02 8.33
N TYR A 22 6.69 -8.17 9.33
CA TYR A 22 5.88 -6.97 9.14
C TYR A 22 6.51 -6.03 8.11
N ALA A 23 7.80 -5.69 8.24
CA ALA A 23 8.52 -4.87 7.26
C ALA A 23 8.50 -5.50 5.85
N TRP A 24 8.58 -6.83 5.76
CA TRP A 24 8.52 -7.56 4.51
C TRP A 24 7.14 -7.45 3.85
N SER A 25 6.06 -7.61 4.62
CA SER A 25 4.68 -7.40 4.15
C SER A 25 4.40 -5.96 3.70
N LEU A 26 5.06 -4.98 4.34
CA LEU A 26 5.00 -3.57 3.94
C LEU A 26 5.74 -3.35 2.63
N ARG A 27 6.87 -4.00 2.40
CA ARG A 27 7.65 -3.89 1.16
C ARG A 27 6.87 -4.35 -0.07
N SER A 28 6.03 -5.37 0.05
CA SER A 28 5.13 -5.87 -1.01
C SER A 28 3.73 -5.23 -1.00
N SER A 29 3.47 -4.25 -0.13
CA SER A 29 2.14 -3.62 0.02
C SER A 29 1.66 -2.82 -1.20
N GLY A 30 2.56 -2.48 -2.14
CA GLY A 30 2.20 -1.81 -3.39
C GLY A 30 1.32 -2.63 -4.33
N ILE A 31 1.16 -3.94 -4.09
CA ILE A 31 0.26 -4.82 -4.84
C ILE A 31 -1.21 -4.57 -4.49
N PHE A 32 -1.50 -4.33 -3.21
CA PHE A 32 -2.87 -4.28 -2.69
C PHE A 32 -3.79 -3.25 -3.38
N PRO A 33 -3.37 -1.99 -3.65
CA PRO A 33 -4.24 -1.01 -4.30
C PRO A 33 -4.78 -1.46 -5.67
N TYR A 34 -3.98 -2.17 -6.46
CA TYR A 34 -4.39 -2.67 -7.78
C TYR A 34 -5.32 -3.88 -7.66
N VAL A 35 -5.09 -4.72 -6.65
CA VAL A 35 -5.99 -5.83 -6.33
C VAL A 35 -7.35 -5.32 -5.86
N LEU A 36 -7.37 -4.28 -5.02
CA LEU A 36 -8.58 -3.59 -4.62
C LEU A 36 -9.31 -2.97 -5.83
N ASP A 37 -8.59 -2.29 -6.72
CA ASP A 37 -9.17 -1.72 -7.94
C ASP A 37 -9.78 -2.80 -8.83
N ALA A 38 -9.13 -3.96 -8.99
CA ALA A 38 -9.67 -5.07 -9.75
C ALA A 38 -10.93 -5.65 -9.09
N ALA A 39 -10.94 -5.83 -7.77
CA ALA A 39 -12.11 -6.31 -7.04
C ALA A 39 -13.32 -5.36 -7.19
N ILE A 40 -13.09 -4.05 -7.15
CA ILE A 40 -14.11 -3.02 -7.43
C ILE A 40 -14.61 -3.14 -8.87
N GLN A 41 -13.70 -3.21 -9.85
CA GLN A 41 -14.07 -3.26 -11.28
C GLN A 41 -14.78 -4.56 -11.67
N LEU A 42 -14.50 -5.66 -10.96
CA LEU A 42 -15.18 -6.95 -11.13
C LEU A 42 -16.52 -7.01 -10.38
N GLY A 43 -16.90 -5.98 -9.61
CA GLY A 43 -18.14 -5.96 -8.85
C GLY A 43 -18.17 -6.91 -7.66
N VAL A 44 -17.01 -7.33 -7.14
CA VAL A 44 -16.91 -8.34 -6.07
C VAL A 44 -17.65 -7.90 -4.80
N PHE A 45 -17.50 -6.64 -4.40
CA PHE A 45 -18.19 -6.09 -3.24
C PHE A 45 -19.70 -6.02 -3.44
N ASP A 46 -20.16 -5.68 -4.65
CA ASP A 46 -21.58 -5.63 -5.00
C ASP A 46 -22.21 -7.02 -5.01
N ILE A 47 -21.51 -8.03 -5.55
CA ILE A 47 -21.92 -9.44 -5.55
C ILE A 47 -22.09 -9.94 -4.11
N LEU A 48 -21.10 -9.69 -3.24
CA LEU A 48 -21.17 -10.07 -1.83
C LEU A 48 -22.28 -9.33 -1.07
N ALA A 49 -22.47 -8.03 -1.33
CA ALA A 49 -23.53 -7.24 -0.70
C ALA A 49 -24.93 -7.73 -1.11
N LYS A 50 -25.12 -8.06 -2.39
CA LYS A 50 -26.39 -8.59 -2.93
C LYS A 50 -26.78 -9.93 -2.32
N ALA A 51 -25.81 -10.74 -1.90
CA ALA A 51 -26.07 -12.03 -1.24
C ALA A 51 -26.66 -11.88 0.18
N GLY A 52 -26.46 -10.73 0.84
CA GLY A 52 -27.05 -10.40 2.14
C GLY A 52 -26.03 -10.29 3.28
N PRO A 53 -26.44 -9.71 4.43
CA PRO A 53 -25.54 -9.22 5.49
C PRO A 53 -24.67 -10.27 6.21
N ASP A 54 -24.95 -11.57 6.08
CA ASP A 54 -24.14 -12.66 6.66
C ASP A 54 -23.82 -13.76 5.63
N ALA A 55 -24.15 -13.52 4.36
CA ALA A 55 -23.93 -14.49 3.32
C ALA A 55 -22.43 -14.68 3.08
N LYS A 56 -22.06 -15.95 2.85
CA LYS A 56 -20.70 -16.32 2.45
C LYS A 56 -20.75 -17.03 1.12
N LEU A 57 -20.02 -16.52 0.14
CA LEU A 57 -19.94 -17.08 -1.20
C LEU A 57 -18.58 -17.72 -1.43
N SER A 58 -18.53 -18.84 -2.14
CA SER A 58 -17.25 -19.37 -2.63
C SER A 58 -16.76 -18.59 -3.85
N SER A 59 -15.47 -18.70 -4.15
CA SER A 59 -14.89 -18.04 -5.33
C SER A 59 -15.53 -18.51 -6.64
N LYS A 60 -16.01 -19.75 -6.71
CA LYS A 60 -16.78 -20.29 -7.85
C LYS A 60 -18.12 -19.56 -8.04
N HIS A 61 -18.86 -19.34 -6.96
CA HIS A 61 -20.12 -18.59 -7.02
C HIS A 61 -19.88 -17.12 -7.39
N ILE A 62 -18.82 -16.50 -6.87
CA ILE A 62 -18.47 -15.13 -7.27
C ILE A 62 -18.09 -15.09 -8.75
N ALA A 63 -17.33 -16.09 -9.24
CA ALA A 63 -16.95 -16.19 -10.65
C ALA A 63 -18.17 -16.34 -11.58
N SER A 64 -19.21 -17.08 -11.17
CA SER A 64 -20.41 -17.27 -12.01
C SER A 64 -21.23 -15.99 -12.20
N GLU A 65 -21.12 -15.03 -11.27
CA GLU A 65 -21.76 -13.71 -11.40
C GLU A 65 -20.91 -12.72 -12.22
N ILE A 66 -19.64 -13.05 -12.47
CA ILE A 66 -18.72 -12.24 -13.29
C ILE A 66 -18.74 -12.74 -14.73
N ARG A 67 -18.84 -11.82 -15.69
CA ARG A 67 -18.74 -12.14 -17.13
C ARG A 67 -17.29 -12.46 -17.51
N THR A 68 -16.84 -13.68 -17.21
CA THR A 68 -15.50 -14.19 -17.53
C THR A 68 -15.57 -15.39 -18.48
N LYS A 69 -14.56 -15.56 -19.33
CA LYS A 69 -14.36 -16.76 -20.16
C LYS A 69 -13.21 -17.64 -19.65
N ASN A 70 -12.52 -17.19 -18.61
CA ASN A 70 -11.36 -17.86 -18.05
C ASN A 70 -11.79 -19.00 -17.11
N PRO A 71 -11.47 -20.27 -17.43
CA PRO A 71 -11.78 -21.40 -16.55
C PRO A 71 -11.07 -21.31 -15.18
N ASP A 72 -9.94 -20.59 -15.10
CA ASP A 72 -9.17 -20.40 -13.87
C ASP A 72 -9.64 -19.21 -13.04
N ALA A 73 -10.70 -18.50 -13.47
CA ALA A 73 -11.22 -17.34 -12.75
C ALA A 73 -11.57 -17.62 -11.28
N PRO A 74 -12.22 -18.75 -10.90
CA PRO A 74 -12.45 -19.07 -9.49
C PRO A 74 -11.16 -19.17 -8.68
N SER A 75 -10.10 -19.74 -9.24
CA SER A 75 -8.80 -19.85 -8.56
C SER A 75 -8.17 -18.47 -8.36
N LEU A 76 -8.15 -17.64 -9.40
CA LEU A 76 -7.61 -16.27 -9.31
C LEU A 76 -8.42 -15.38 -8.35
N LEU A 77 -9.74 -15.53 -8.34
CA LEU A 77 -10.62 -14.85 -7.39
C LEU A 77 -10.35 -15.28 -5.96
N ASP A 78 -10.17 -16.58 -5.67
CA ASP A 78 -9.77 -17.04 -4.33
C ASP A 78 -8.46 -16.38 -3.89
N ARG A 79 -7.44 -16.33 -4.76
CA ARG A 79 -6.15 -15.68 -4.47
C ARG A 79 -6.31 -14.20 -4.14
N MET A 80 -7.11 -13.49 -4.93
CA MET A 80 -7.46 -12.09 -4.69
C MET A 80 -8.21 -11.91 -3.36
N LEU A 81 -9.24 -12.71 -3.11
CA LEU A 81 -10.09 -12.63 -1.92
C LEU A 81 -9.31 -12.98 -0.65
N ARG A 82 -8.32 -13.88 -0.70
CA ARG A 82 -7.41 -14.13 0.43
C ARG A 82 -6.63 -12.86 0.81
N LEU A 83 -6.10 -12.12 -0.18
CA LEU A 83 -5.45 -10.85 0.11
C LEU A 83 -6.43 -9.82 0.71
N LEU A 84 -7.64 -9.70 0.14
CA LEU A 84 -8.67 -8.81 0.67
C LEU A 84 -9.09 -9.18 2.11
N ALA A 85 -9.07 -10.47 2.45
CA ALA A 85 -9.32 -10.96 3.80
C ALA A 85 -8.18 -10.56 4.77
N CYS A 86 -6.91 -10.61 4.34
CA CYS A 86 -5.79 -10.11 5.14
C CYS A 86 -5.87 -8.60 5.45
N TYR A 87 -6.62 -7.84 4.63
CA TYR A 87 -6.92 -6.43 4.83
C TYR A 87 -8.33 -6.20 5.41
N ASN A 88 -8.99 -7.24 5.92
CA ASN A 88 -10.29 -7.17 6.57
C ASN A 88 -11.38 -6.49 5.73
N LEU A 89 -11.31 -6.59 4.39
CA LEU A 89 -12.37 -6.12 3.48
C LEU A 89 -13.41 -7.21 3.19
N VAL A 90 -13.00 -8.47 3.34
CA VAL A 90 -13.89 -9.64 3.34
C VAL A 90 -13.49 -10.54 4.52
N THR A 91 -14.44 -11.34 5.02
CA THR A 91 -14.13 -12.45 5.91
C THR A 91 -13.72 -13.66 5.07
N ALA A 92 -12.92 -14.57 5.64
CA ALA A 92 -12.62 -15.86 5.03
C ALA A 92 -12.92 -16.97 6.04
N GLY A 93 -13.58 -18.03 5.61
CA GLY A 93 -13.84 -19.22 6.43
C GLY A 93 -13.93 -20.48 5.57
N ALA A 94 -13.94 -21.64 6.21
CA ALA A 94 -14.25 -22.90 5.52
C ALA A 94 -15.76 -23.06 5.35
N HIS A 95 -16.21 -23.58 4.21
CA HIS A 95 -17.57 -24.07 4.07
C HIS A 95 -17.71 -25.38 4.86
N ASN A 96 -18.83 -25.58 5.56
CA ASN A 96 -19.13 -26.83 6.30
C ASN A 96 -19.49 -28.02 5.37
N GLY A 97 -19.03 -28.03 4.12
CA GLY A 97 -19.28 -29.09 3.14
C GLY A 97 -18.08 -30.04 3.00
N GLU A 98 -18.29 -31.20 2.36
CA GLU A 98 -17.29 -32.29 2.24
C GLU A 98 -15.97 -31.86 1.56
N ASP A 99 -15.98 -30.81 0.73
CA ASP A 99 -14.82 -30.36 -0.06
C ASP A 99 -13.91 -29.33 0.64
N GLY A 100 -14.32 -28.77 1.80
CA GLY A 100 -13.52 -27.77 2.53
C GLY A 100 -13.22 -26.47 1.76
N GLU A 101 -14.02 -26.12 0.76
CA GLU A 101 -13.84 -24.91 -0.06
C GLU A 101 -13.94 -23.63 0.79
N ARG A 102 -13.09 -22.64 0.50
CA ARG A 102 -13.08 -21.35 1.20
C ARG A 102 -14.25 -20.47 0.75
N VAL A 103 -14.90 -19.84 1.71
CA VAL A 103 -16.02 -18.92 1.50
C VAL A 103 -15.73 -17.55 2.09
N TYR A 104 -16.33 -16.54 1.47
CA TYR A 104 -16.07 -15.14 1.76
C TYR A 104 -17.35 -14.36 2.00
N GLY A 105 -17.36 -13.55 3.05
CA GLY A 105 -18.47 -12.62 3.37
C GLY A 105 -17.99 -11.18 3.45
N LEU A 106 -18.90 -10.22 3.28
CA LEU A 106 -18.56 -8.79 3.29
C LEU A 106 -18.34 -8.26 4.71
N THR A 107 -17.26 -7.53 4.96
CA THR A 107 -17.05 -6.85 6.26
C THR A 107 -17.62 -5.43 6.25
N LEU A 108 -17.70 -4.78 7.42
CA LEU A 108 -18.06 -3.36 7.52
C LEU A 108 -17.10 -2.45 6.71
N ALA A 109 -15.80 -2.77 6.69
CA ALA A 109 -14.83 -2.02 5.88
C ALA A 109 -15.02 -2.27 4.38
N GLY A 110 -15.34 -3.52 4.00
CA GLY A 110 -15.69 -3.88 2.62
C GLY A 110 -16.94 -3.15 2.10
N LYS A 111 -17.94 -2.90 2.96
CA LYS A 111 -19.15 -2.15 2.60
C LYS A 111 -18.86 -0.76 2.05
N ALA A 112 -17.75 -0.13 2.45
CA ALA A 112 -17.36 1.18 1.94
C ALA A 112 -17.04 1.18 0.43
N PHE A 113 -16.84 0.00 -0.18
CA PHE A 113 -16.57 -0.19 -1.62
C PHE A 113 -17.76 -0.77 -2.40
N VAL A 114 -18.92 -0.94 -1.76
CA VAL A 114 -20.16 -1.29 -2.46
C VAL A 114 -20.64 -0.04 -3.21
N ASN A 115 -21.09 -0.20 -4.45
CA ASN A 115 -21.65 0.89 -5.22
C ASN A 115 -23.04 1.25 -4.67
N ASP A 116 -23.11 2.38 -3.98
CA ASP A 116 -24.35 2.98 -3.48
C ASP A 116 -24.48 4.40 -4.03
N GLU A 117 -25.34 4.58 -5.04
CA GLU A 117 -25.56 5.88 -5.66
C GLU A 117 -26.17 6.91 -4.69
N ASN A 118 -26.90 6.45 -3.68
CA ASN A 118 -27.62 7.33 -2.74
C ASN A 118 -26.72 7.75 -1.58
N ASN A 119 -25.97 6.83 -1.00
CA ASN A 119 -25.11 7.11 0.16
C ASN A 119 -23.65 7.43 -0.22
N GLY A 120 -23.22 7.15 -1.45
CA GLY A 120 -21.85 7.31 -1.90
C GLY A 120 -20.99 6.06 -1.65
N SER A 121 -19.82 6.01 -2.29
CA SER A 121 -18.90 4.86 -2.20
C SER A 121 -17.44 5.27 -2.41
N LEU A 122 -16.51 4.61 -1.72
CA LEU A 122 -15.08 4.73 -1.97
C LEU A 122 -14.62 4.02 -3.26
N ALA A 123 -15.48 3.18 -3.87
CA ALA A 123 -15.21 2.47 -5.12
C ALA A 123 -14.87 3.40 -6.30
N ALA A 124 -15.34 4.64 -6.24
CA ALA A 124 -15.21 5.61 -7.32
C ALA A 124 -13.74 6.01 -7.57
N PHE A 125 -12.89 6.00 -6.54
CA PHE A 125 -11.47 6.32 -6.69
C PHE A 125 -10.72 5.05 -7.13
N THR A 126 -10.27 5.00 -8.37
CA THR A 126 -9.34 3.96 -8.85
C THR A 126 -7.95 4.54 -9.06
N THR A 127 -6.92 3.73 -8.94
CA THR A 127 -5.52 4.14 -9.19
C THR A 127 -5.37 4.50 -10.68
N LYS A 128 -4.77 5.65 -10.99
CA LYS A 128 -4.56 6.12 -12.36
C LYS A 128 -3.09 6.30 -12.65
N LYS A 129 -2.66 5.86 -13.82
CA LYS A 129 -1.25 5.93 -14.29
C LYS A 129 -0.67 7.34 -14.21
N ILE A 130 -1.43 8.36 -14.64
CA ILE A 130 -1.04 9.77 -14.56
C ILE A 130 -0.63 10.22 -13.14
N VAL A 131 -1.32 9.72 -12.11
CA VAL A 131 -1.01 10.03 -10.70
C VAL A 131 0.17 9.20 -10.22
N VAL A 132 0.22 7.91 -10.59
CA VAL A 132 1.29 7.00 -10.20
C VAL A 132 2.66 7.42 -10.76
N ASP A 133 2.69 7.93 -11.99
CA ASP A 133 3.92 8.38 -12.64
C ASP A 133 4.67 9.45 -11.84
N VAL A 134 3.94 10.34 -11.16
CA VAL A 134 4.49 11.38 -10.29
C VAL A 134 5.27 10.78 -9.12
N TRP A 135 4.78 9.68 -8.54
CA TRP A 135 5.34 9.09 -7.32
C TRP A 135 6.69 8.42 -7.52
N PHE A 136 7.05 8.00 -8.74
CA PHE A 136 8.40 7.49 -9.02
C PHE A 136 9.49 8.56 -8.82
N HIS A 137 9.12 9.85 -8.86
CA HIS A 137 10.01 10.99 -8.69
C HIS A 137 9.91 11.62 -7.29
N PHE A 138 9.24 10.97 -6.33
CA PHE A 138 8.94 11.59 -5.04
C PHE A 138 10.18 11.99 -4.24
N LYS A 139 11.30 11.28 -4.40
CA LYS A 139 12.60 11.68 -3.84
C LYS A 139 13.03 13.08 -4.31
N ASP A 140 12.83 13.38 -5.58
CA ASP A 140 13.31 14.62 -6.20
C ASP A 140 12.58 15.83 -5.62
N LEU A 141 11.32 15.66 -5.16
CA LEU A 141 10.60 16.71 -4.43
C LEU A 141 11.34 17.13 -3.16
N VAL A 142 11.97 16.19 -2.43
CA VAL A 142 12.76 16.50 -1.23
C VAL A 142 14.10 17.15 -1.60
N LEU A 143 14.74 16.68 -2.68
CA LEU A 143 16.06 17.16 -3.08
C LEU A 143 16.03 18.54 -3.76
N GLU A 144 15.00 18.81 -4.56
CA GLU A 144 14.95 19.94 -5.48
C GLU A 144 13.78 20.90 -5.19
N GLY A 145 12.72 20.43 -4.53
CA GLY A 145 11.50 21.20 -4.33
C GLY A 145 10.63 21.29 -5.59
N GLY A 146 9.75 22.29 -5.63
CA GLY A 146 8.85 22.54 -6.77
C GLY A 146 7.57 21.71 -6.77
N ASN A 147 6.82 21.78 -7.87
CA ASN A 147 5.61 20.99 -8.08
C ASN A 147 5.93 19.72 -8.89
N LEU A 148 5.79 18.55 -8.27
CA LEU A 148 6.22 17.29 -8.87
C LEU A 148 5.33 16.87 -10.06
N PHE A 149 4.02 17.17 -10.00
CA PHE A 149 3.11 16.91 -11.11
C PHE A 149 3.49 17.74 -12.34
N GLU A 150 3.82 19.02 -12.16
CA GLU A 150 4.32 19.89 -13.24
C GLU A 150 5.65 19.41 -13.79
N LYS A 151 6.59 19.01 -12.93
CA LYS A 151 7.89 18.49 -13.36
C LYS A 151 7.75 17.25 -14.25
N VAL A 152 6.79 16.37 -13.95
CA VAL A 152 6.60 15.11 -14.69
C VAL A 152 5.76 15.30 -15.96
N HIS A 153 4.72 16.14 -15.91
CA HIS A 153 3.75 16.26 -17.00
C HIS A 153 3.84 17.56 -17.81
N GLY A 154 4.71 18.50 -17.41
CA GLY A 154 4.92 19.78 -18.08
C GLY A 154 3.80 20.81 -17.89
N MET A 155 2.83 20.53 -17.02
CA MET A 155 1.67 21.39 -16.74
C MET A 155 1.08 21.11 -15.36
N SER A 156 0.35 22.08 -14.80
CA SER A 156 -0.26 21.93 -13.49
C SER A 156 -1.40 20.91 -13.50
N ARG A 157 -1.75 20.38 -12.32
CA ARG A 157 -2.86 19.43 -12.18
C ARG A 157 -4.19 20.02 -12.69
N TYR A 158 -4.41 21.31 -12.46
CA TYR A 158 -5.59 22.03 -12.94
C TYR A 158 -5.57 22.24 -14.46
N GLN A 159 -4.43 22.63 -15.03
CA GLN A 159 -4.27 22.73 -16.49
C GLN A 159 -4.54 21.39 -17.19
N TYR A 160 -3.98 20.30 -16.65
CA TYR A 160 -4.22 18.96 -17.16
C TYR A 160 -5.71 18.59 -17.14
N ASN A 161 -6.42 18.87 -16.05
CA ASN A 161 -7.86 18.61 -15.97
C ASN A 161 -8.66 19.45 -16.98
N GLY A 162 -8.32 20.73 -17.14
CA GLY A 162 -8.96 21.61 -18.12
C GLY A 162 -8.77 21.15 -19.58
N LEU A 163 -7.61 20.57 -19.91
CA LEU A 163 -7.33 19.99 -21.22
C LEU A 163 -7.95 18.60 -21.43
N ASN A 164 -8.46 17.96 -20.37
CA ASN A 164 -9.04 16.61 -20.43
C ASN A 164 -10.44 16.57 -19.80
N PRO A 165 -11.48 17.12 -20.47
CA PRO A 165 -12.81 17.27 -19.89
C PRO A 165 -13.46 15.97 -19.41
N GLU A 166 -13.28 14.85 -20.12
CA GLU A 166 -13.79 13.53 -19.69
C GLU A 166 -13.10 13.05 -18.40
N HIS A 167 -11.81 13.35 -18.25
CA HIS A 167 -11.08 13.04 -17.02
C HIS A 167 -11.56 13.93 -15.85
N ALA A 168 -11.77 15.22 -16.10
CA ALA A 168 -12.32 16.16 -15.12
C ALA A 168 -13.72 15.73 -14.66
N LYS A 169 -14.63 15.46 -15.60
CA LYS A 169 -15.98 14.96 -15.32
C LYS A 169 -15.97 13.67 -14.49
N SER A 170 -15.08 12.73 -14.83
CA SER A 170 -14.89 11.51 -14.05
C SER A 170 -14.44 11.82 -12.63
N PHE A 171 -13.49 12.75 -12.46
CA PHE A 171 -12.98 13.17 -11.15
C PHE A 171 -14.07 13.85 -10.31
N ASP A 172 -14.80 14.81 -10.87
CA ASP A 172 -15.84 15.57 -10.16
C ASP A 172 -16.99 14.66 -9.70
N THR A 173 -17.41 13.73 -10.56
CA THR A 173 -18.43 12.72 -10.22
C THR A 173 -17.99 11.85 -9.02
N LYS A 174 -16.70 11.47 -8.97
CA LYS A 174 -16.14 10.67 -7.87
C LYS A 174 -16.07 11.44 -6.57
N ILE A 175 -15.63 12.70 -6.63
CA ILE A 175 -15.58 13.61 -5.48
C ILE A 175 -16.99 13.87 -4.94
N ALA A 176 -17.97 14.06 -5.82
CA ALA A 176 -19.38 14.21 -5.44
C ALA A 176 -19.90 12.97 -4.70
N ASN A 177 -19.61 11.77 -5.19
CA ASN A 177 -20.04 10.52 -4.54
C ASN A 177 -19.44 10.35 -3.13
N VAL A 178 -18.15 10.58 -2.94
CA VAL A 178 -17.55 10.49 -1.59
C VAL A 178 -17.97 11.65 -0.69
N SER A 179 -18.28 12.82 -1.26
CA SER A 179 -18.81 13.95 -0.49
C SER A 179 -20.16 13.63 0.16
N LYS A 180 -21.01 12.79 -0.46
CA LYS A 180 -22.28 12.34 0.16
C LYS A 180 -22.07 11.71 1.53
N ILE A 181 -21.05 10.85 1.66
CA ILE A 181 -20.73 10.15 2.92
C ILE A 181 -20.34 11.16 4.00
N VAL A 182 -19.38 12.04 3.69
CA VAL A 182 -18.85 13.00 4.66
C VAL A 182 -19.87 14.06 5.03
N VAL A 183 -20.58 14.62 4.05
CA VAL A 183 -21.53 15.72 4.26
C VAL A 183 -22.74 15.24 5.06
N LYS A 184 -23.23 14.01 4.83
CA LYS A 184 -24.29 13.40 5.66
C LYS A 184 -23.90 13.43 7.14
N LYS A 185 -22.67 12.99 7.46
CA LYS A 185 -22.15 13.00 8.82
C LYS A 185 -21.86 14.41 9.37
N ILE A 186 -21.45 15.36 8.53
CA ILE A 186 -21.34 16.78 8.93
C ILE A 186 -22.72 17.31 9.32
N LEU A 187 -23.75 17.07 8.52
CA LEU A 187 -25.11 17.55 8.78
C LEU A 187 -25.72 16.94 10.04
N GLU A 188 -25.28 15.75 10.46
CA GLU A 188 -25.66 15.14 11.75
C GLU A 188 -25.05 15.90 12.95
N LYS A 189 -23.80 16.36 12.86
CA LYS A 189 -23.03 16.92 13.99
C LYS A 189 -22.94 18.46 14.01
N TYR A 190 -23.05 19.11 12.86
CA TYR A 190 -22.88 20.55 12.70
C TYR A 190 -24.22 21.23 12.39
N HIS A 191 -24.75 21.96 13.38
CA HIS A 191 -25.99 22.73 13.24
C HIS A 191 -25.76 24.19 12.82
N GLY A 192 -24.52 24.56 12.49
CA GLY A 192 -24.18 25.93 12.16
C GLY A 192 -24.81 26.43 10.86
N PHE A 193 -25.44 25.59 10.03
CA PHE A 193 -26.19 26.06 8.86
C PHE A 193 -27.55 26.69 9.21
N GLN A 194 -28.11 26.42 10.39
CA GLN A 194 -29.39 26.96 10.80
C GLN A 194 -29.33 28.49 10.92
N GLY A 195 -30.35 29.17 10.36
CA GLY A 195 -30.47 30.63 10.41
C GLY A 195 -29.63 31.39 9.38
N ILE A 196 -28.91 30.70 8.48
CA ILE A 196 -28.27 31.32 7.31
C ILE A 196 -29.36 31.65 6.29
N THR A 197 -29.28 32.84 5.66
CA THR A 197 -30.19 33.21 4.56
C THR A 197 -29.52 33.00 3.21
N ASN A 198 -28.32 33.55 3.00
CA ASN A 198 -27.53 33.38 1.78
C ASN A 198 -26.24 32.61 2.08
N LEU A 199 -26.01 31.50 1.36
CA LEU A 199 -24.83 30.65 1.50
C LEU A 199 -24.11 30.51 0.16
N VAL A 200 -22.83 30.88 0.12
CA VAL A 200 -21.95 30.60 -1.02
C VAL A 200 -21.09 29.38 -0.71
N ASP A 201 -21.08 28.38 -1.60
CA ASP A 201 -20.15 27.25 -1.59
C ASP A 201 -19.03 27.52 -2.59
N VAL A 202 -17.85 27.92 -2.11
CA VAL A 202 -16.67 28.21 -2.94
C VAL A 202 -15.94 26.92 -3.24
N GLY A 203 -15.64 26.67 -4.52
CA GLY A 203 -15.11 25.40 -4.99
C GLY A 203 -16.14 24.28 -4.87
N GLY A 204 -17.43 24.62 -5.02
CA GLY A 204 -18.55 23.68 -4.79
C GLY A 204 -18.72 22.63 -5.89
N GLY A 205 -17.94 22.70 -6.97
CA GLY A 205 -17.94 21.75 -8.07
C GLY A 205 -19.32 21.64 -8.72
N TYR A 206 -19.86 20.43 -8.73
CA TYR A 206 -21.21 20.16 -9.24
C TYR A 206 -22.34 20.55 -8.28
N GLY A 207 -22.05 21.19 -7.14
CA GLY A 207 -23.05 21.71 -6.20
C GLY A 207 -23.73 20.65 -5.33
N VAL A 208 -23.23 19.41 -5.32
CA VAL A 208 -23.83 18.29 -4.56
C VAL A 208 -23.81 18.53 -3.05
N THR A 209 -22.69 19.08 -2.52
CA THR A 209 -22.58 19.42 -1.09
C THR A 209 -23.61 20.47 -0.70
N LEU A 210 -23.67 21.58 -1.45
CA LEU A 210 -24.66 22.64 -1.23
C LEU A 210 -26.10 22.13 -1.35
N ASN A 211 -26.39 21.26 -2.31
CA ASN A 211 -27.71 20.65 -2.49
C ASN A 211 -28.13 19.83 -1.26
N MET A 212 -27.22 19.06 -0.66
CA MET A 212 -27.50 18.31 0.57
C MET A 212 -27.80 19.23 1.75
N ILE A 213 -27.07 20.35 1.86
CA ILE A 213 -27.29 21.36 2.91
C ILE A 213 -28.67 22.01 2.73
N ILE A 214 -28.99 22.48 1.52
CA ILE A 214 -30.27 23.17 1.24
C ILE A 214 -31.46 22.22 1.34
N SER A 215 -31.29 20.95 0.96
CA SER A 215 -32.33 19.93 1.17
C SER A 215 -32.70 19.79 2.65
N LYS A 216 -31.73 19.96 3.57
CA LYS A 216 -31.97 19.97 5.02
C LYS A 216 -32.42 21.33 5.56
N TYR A 217 -32.00 22.42 4.92
CA TYR A 217 -32.30 23.80 5.31
C TYR A 217 -32.87 24.59 4.12
N PRO A 218 -34.15 24.34 3.72
CA PRO A 218 -34.71 24.87 2.48
C PRO A 218 -34.88 26.41 2.44
N SER A 219 -34.75 27.08 3.59
CA SER A 219 -34.78 28.54 3.68
C SER A 219 -33.51 29.21 3.14
N ILE A 220 -32.43 28.46 2.97
CA ILE A 220 -31.15 28.97 2.46
C ILE A 220 -31.25 29.17 0.95
N LYS A 221 -30.87 30.36 0.48
CA LYS A 221 -30.55 30.64 -0.93
C LYS A 221 -29.08 30.31 -1.17
N GLY A 222 -28.83 29.31 -2.02
CA GLY A 222 -27.49 28.83 -2.31
C GLY A 222 -26.88 29.44 -3.55
N ILE A 223 -25.58 29.78 -3.48
CA ILE A 223 -24.74 30.04 -4.65
C ILE A 223 -23.66 28.96 -4.69
N ASN A 224 -23.68 28.10 -5.71
CA ASN A 224 -22.57 27.20 -6.03
C ASN A 224 -21.56 27.97 -6.87
N TYR A 225 -20.38 28.26 -6.32
CA TYR A 225 -19.35 29.08 -6.95
C TYR A 225 -18.11 28.25 -7.29
N ASP A 226 -17.82 28.13 -8.58
CA ASP A 226 -16.64 27.43 -9.09
C ASP A 226 -16.19 28.04 -10.44
N LEU A 227 -15.14 27.49 -11.04
CA LEU A 227 -14.66 27.91 -12.36
C LEU A 227 -15.78 27.79 -13.40
N PRO A 228 -15.84 28.69 -14.40
CA PRO A 228 -16.92 28.70 -15.39
C PRO A 228 -17.14 27.35 -16.09
N HIS A 229 -16.06 26.64 -16.46
CA HIS A 229 -16.15 25.36 -17.16
C HIS A 229 -16.67 24.20 -16.27
N VAL A 230 -16.57 24.34 -14.94
CA VAL A 230 -17.06 23.36 -13.97
C VAL A 230 -18.56 23.54 -13.77
N VAL A 231 -19.00 24.76 -13.43
CA VAL A 231 -20.43 25.03 -13.17
C VAL A 231 -21.31 24.91 -14.41
N GLN A 232 -20.75 25.10 -15.61
CA GLN A 232 -21.48 24.83 -16.87
C GLN A 232 -21.90 23.36 -17.03
N GLN A 233 -21.21 22.43 -16.37
CA GLN A 233 -21.53 21.00 -16.39
C GLN A 233 -22.32 20.57 -15.15
N ALA A 234 -22.54 21.46 -14.19
CA ALA A 234 -23.22 21.15 -12.95
C ALA A 234 -24.72 20.89 -13.20
N PRO A 235 -25.31 19.86 -12.56
CA PRO A 235 -26.75 19.62 -12.64
C PRO A 235 -27.53 20.77 -11.97
N SER A 236 -28.72 21.09 -12.48
CA SER A 236 -29.60 22.06 -11.84
C SER A 236 -30.20 21.52 -10.54
N PHE A 237 -30.17 22.32 -9.48
CA PHE A 237 -30.79 22.01 -8.20
C PHE A 237 -31.74 23.12 -7.78
N HIS A 238 -32.85 22.76 -7.13
CA HIS A 238 -33.79 23.74 -6.60
C HIS A 238 -33.14 24.55 -5.47
N GLY A 239 -33.29 25.88 -5.52
CA GLY A 239 -32.72 26.78 -4.50
C GLY A 239 -31.21 27.06 -4.63
N ILE A 240 -30.57 26.58 -5.71
CA ILE A 240 -29.15 26.81 -6.00
C ILE A 240 -28.99 27.58 -7.30
N GLU A 241 -28.25 28.68 -7.24
CA GLU A 241 -27.72 29.40 -8.39
C GLU A 241 -26.28 28.96 -8.65
N HIS A 242 -25.96 28.60 -9.89
CA HIS A 242 -24.61 28.25 -10.32
C HIS A 242 -23.91 29.49 -10.87
N VAL A 243 -22.81 29.91 -10.24
CA VAL A 243 -22.07 31.13 -10.61
C VAL A 243 -20.63 30.76 -10.97
N GLY A 244 -20.24 31.08 -12.21
CA GLY A 244 -18.88 30.85 -12.71
C GLY A 244 -17.96 32.01 -12.36
N GLY A 245 -16.79 31.74 -11.77
CA GLY A 245 -15.78 32.75 -11.52
C GLY A 245 -14.49 32.20 -10.95
N ASP A 246 -13.56 33.10 -10.62
CA ASP A 246 -12.28 32.75 -9.98
C ASP A 246 -12.26 33.28 -8.55
N MET A 247 -12.13 32.36 -7.58
CA MET A 247 -12.09 32.66 -6.15
C MET A 247 -10.88 33.51 -5.73
N PHE A 248 -9.80 33.52 -6.52
CA PHE A 248 -8.66 34.42 -6.29
C PHE A 248 -8.86 35.83 -6.86
N SER A 249 -9.89 36.02 -7.68
CA SER A 249 -10.30 37.33 -8.19
C SER A 249 -11.37 37.96 -7.29
N SER A 250 -12.46 37.24 -7.00
CA SER A 250 -13.52 37.69 -6.10
C SER A 250 -14.40 36.52 -5.65
N VAL A 251 -15.17 36.70 -4.57
CA VAL A 251 -16.18 35.74 -4.11
C VAL A 251 -17.55 36.44 -4.06
N PRO A 252 -18.67 35.80 -4.48
CA PRO A 252 -20.01 36.39 -4.37
C PRO A 252 -20.38 36.76 -2.93
N LYS A 253 -21.17 37.82 -2.76
CA LYS A 253 -21.59 38.29 -1.43
C LYS A 253 -22.57 37.34 -0.76
N ALA A 254 -22.41 37.10 0.54
CA ALA A 254 -23.31 36.26 1.33
C ALA A 254 -23.20 36.48 2.84
N ASP A 255 -24.20 35.99 3.58
CA ASP A 255 -24.18 35.94 5.05
C ASP A 255 -23.16 34.90 5.56
N ALA A 256 -22.98 33.82 4.80
CA ALA A 256 -22.00 32.80 5.09
C ALA A 256 -21.35 32.29 3.81
N ILE A 257 -20.06 31.98 3.91
CA ILE A 257 -19.29 31.35 2.84
C ILE A 257 -18.77 30.02 3.37
N MET A 258 -18.95 28.95 2.62
CA MET A 258 -18.43 27.63 2.92
C MET A 258 -17.35 27.24 1.92
N MET A 259 -16.35 26.51 2.40
CA MET A 259 -15.36 25.83 1.59
C MET A 259 -15.18 24.42 2.12
N LYS A 260 -15.25 23.42 1.24
CA LYS A 260 -14.97 22.02 1.58
C LYS A 260 -13.79 21.50 0.78
N GLU A 261 -12.71 21.13 1.47
CA GLU A 261 -11.48 20.59 0.85
C GLU A 261 -10.92 21.51 -0.25
N VAL A 262 -11.00 22.83 -0.05
CA VAL A 262 -10.45 23.84 -0.98
C VAL A 262 -9.06 24.26 -0.53
N LEU A 263 -8.93 24.72 0.72
CA LEU A 263 -7.67 25.25 1.26
C LEU A 263 -6.54 24.22 1.25
N HIS A 264 -6.85 22.93 1.26
CA HIS A 264 -5.83 21.88 1.23
C HIS A 264 -5.11 21.73 -0.13
N ASN A 265 -5.65 22.34 -1.20
CA ASN A 265 -5.11 22.29 -2.57
C ASN A 265 -4.14 23.44 -2.85
N TRP A 266 -3.95 24.33 -1.88
CA TRP A 266 -3.21 25.57 -2.07
C TRP A 266 -2.16 25.76 -0.97
N ASP A 267 -1.08 26.44 -1.32
CA ASP A 267 -0.09 26.94 -0.36
C ASP A 267 -0.71 28.01 0.57
N ASP A 268 0.07 28.46 1.55
CA ASP A 268 -0.41 29.41 2.57
C ASP A 268 -0.70 30.80 1.99
N GLU A 269 0.03 31.24 0.97
CA GLU A 269 -0.15 32.56 0.36
C GLU A 269 -1.49 32.62 -0.39
N HIS A 270 -1.76 31.60 -1.20
CA HIS A 270 -3.03 31.45 -1.90
C HIS A 270 -4.19 31.27 -0.91
N CYS A 271 -4.03 30.46 0.13
CA CYS A 271 -5.05 30.33 1.17
C CYS A 271 -5.38 31.67 1.83
N LEU A 272 -4.36 32.47 2.16
CA LEU A 272 -4.53 33.79 2.76
C LEU A 272 -5.25 34.75 1.81
N LYS A 273 -4.87 34.77 0.53
CA LYS A 273 -5.54 35.57 -0.50
C LYS A 273 -7.02 35.21 -0.62
N LEU A 274 -7.33 33.92 -0.69
CA LEU A 274 -8.71 33.44 -0.76
C LEU A 274 -9.51 33.82 0.48
N LEU A 275 -8.94 33.65 1.68
CA LEU A 275 -9.61 34.02 2.93
C LEU A 275 -9.90 35.53 3.02
N ARG A 276 -9.02 36.39 2.48
CA ARG A 276 -9.27 37.84 2.37
C ARG A 276 -10.42 38.15 1.40
N ASN A 277 -10.44 37.52 0.23
CA ASN A 277 -11.57 37.68 -0.70
C ASN A 277 -12.89 37.23 -0.07
N CYS A 278 -12.88 36.12 0.68
CA CYS A 278 -14.05 35.70 1.45
C CYS A 278 -14.43 36.72 2.53
N TYR A 279 -13.47 37.28 3.26
CA TYR A 279 -13.72 38.31 4.27
C TYR A 279 -14.40 39.54 3.67
N GLU A 280 -13.93 40.03 2.52
CA GLU A 280 -14.51 41.17 1.80
C GLU A 280 -15.93 40.90 1.26
N ALA A 281 -16.23 39.64 0.93
CA ALA A 281 -17.53 39.22 0.41
C ALA A 281 -18.59 39.02 1.51
N LEU A 282 -18.20 38.91 2.79
CA LEU A 282 -19.14 38.68 3.88
C LEU A 282 -19.97 39.93 4.22
N GLU A 283 -21.26 39.71 4.49
CA GLU A 283 -22.12 40.73 5.10
C GLU A 283 -21.77 40.98 6.58
N LYS A 284 -22.35 42.02 7.19
CA LYS A 284 -22.11 42.35 8.61
C LYS A 284 -22.48 41.16 9.49
N LYS A 285 -21.53 40.71 10.33
CA LYS A 285 -21.63 39.51 11.19
C LYS A 285 -21.63 38.16 10.43
N GLY A 286 -21.16 38.16 9.17
CA GLY A 286 -20.99 36.94 8.41
C GLY A 286 -19.85 36.05 8.92
N ARG A 287 -19.76 34.83 8.39
CA ARG A 287 -18.73 33.85 8.77
C ARG A 287 -18.29 32.98 7.60
N VAL A 288 -17.04 32.51 7.66
CA VAL A 288 -16.55 31.42 6.80
C VAL A 288 -16.64 30.08 7.53
N ILE A 289 -17.16 29.06 6.85
CA ILE A 289 -17.26 27.68 7.32
C ILE A 289 -16.25 26.85 6.51
N VAL A 290 -15.19 26.38 7.18
CA VAL A 290 -14.16 25.53 6.55
C VAL A 290 -14.39 24.08 6.95
N ILE A 291 -14.58 23.21 5.96
CA ILE A 291 -14.60 21.76 6.10
C ILE A 291 -13.30 21.25 5.46
N SER A 292 -12.37 20.77 6.29
CA SER A 292 -11.06 20.29 5.82
C SER A 292 -10.59 19.13 6.67
N TYR A 293 -9.73 18.28 6.11
CA TYR A 293 -8.89 17.40 6.93
C TYR A 293 -7.96 18.23 7.82
N MET A 294 -7.74 17.72 9.04
CA MET A 294 -6.97 18.41 10.06
C MET A 294 -5.88 17.49 10.59
N MET A 295 -4.63 17.96 10.59
CA MET A 295 -3.52 17.22 11.16
C MET A 295 -3.53 17.31 12.70
N SER A 296 -3.18 16.19 13.35
CA SER A 296 -2.88 16.18 14.78
C SER A 296 -1.59 16.94 15.06
N GLU A 297 -1.57 17.67 16.18
CA GLU A 297 -0.37 18.33 16.67
C GLU A 297 0.53 17.36 17.44
N GLU A 298 -0.07 16.33 18.00
CA GLU A 298 0.62 15.25 18.71
C GLU A 298 1.06 14.17 17.70
N GLY A 299 2.08 13.39 18.06
CA GLY A 299 2.59 12.27 17.26
C GLY A 299 1.64 11.07 17.24
N GLU A 300 0.37 11.30 16.93
CA GLU A 300 -0.69 10.31 16.92
C GLU A 300 -0.48 9.28 15.80
N VAL A 301 -0.65 8.00 16.13
CA VAL A 301 -0.63 6.90 15.18
C VAL A 301 -2.01 6.22 15.19
N SER A 302 -2.79 6.48 14.15
CA SER A 302 -4.14 5.94 13.96
C SER A 302 -4.46 5.76 12.46
N ASN A 303 -5.55 5.07 12.11
CA ASN A 303 -5.97 4.97 10.71
C ASN A 303 -6.37 6.34 10.13
N ALA A 304 -6.90 7.24 10.96
CA ALA A 304 -7.14 8.63 10.58
C ALA A 304 -5.82 9.36 10.30
N ALA A 305 -4.82 9.24 11.19
CA ALA A 305 -3.50 9.83 11.00
C ALA A 305 -2.78 9.28 9.74
N LYS A 306 -2.92 7.98 9.45
CA LYS A 306 -2.47 7.36 8.20
C LYS A 306 -3.09 8.06 7.00
N PHE A 307 -4.42 8.09 6.92
CA PHE A 307 -5.16 8.71 5.83
C PHE A 307 -4.78 10.20 5.63
N ILE A 308 -4.69 10.96 6.72
CA ILE A 308 -4.32 12.38 6.67
C ILE A 308 -2.88 12.55 6.18
N SER A 309 -1.93 11.74 6.66
CA SER A 309 -0.52 11.81 6.23
C SER A 309 -0.35 11.43 4.76
N GLN A 310 -1.09 10.43 4.28
CA GLN A 310 -1.12 10.03 2.87
C GLN A 310 -1.70 11.15 2.00
N THR A 311 -2.81 11.76 2.42
CA THR A 311 -3.44 12.88 1.72
C THR A 311 -2.54 14.11 1.72
N ASP A 312 -1.82 14.37 2.81
CA ASP A 312 -0.86 15.46 2.91
C ASP A 312 0.28 15.32 1.89
N LEU A 313 0.90 14.15 1.81
CA LEU A 313 1.95 13.90 0.82
C LEU A 313 1.40 13.95 -0.60
N GLN A 314 0.15 13.55 -0.81
CA GLN A 314 -0.54 13.71 -2.09
C GLN A 314 -0.69 15.18 -2.49
N MET A 315 -1.09 16.04 -1.55
CA MET A 315 -1.20 17.48 -1.78
C MET A 315 0.17 18.11 -2.07
N ALA A 316 1.22 17.65 -1.39
CA ALA A 316 2.60 18.06 -1.67
C ALA A 316 2.98 17.77 -3.13
N ALA A 317 2.81 16.51 -3.54
CA ALA A 317 3.29 16.03 -4.82
C ALA A 317 2.47 16.58 -6.00
N GLN A 318 1.16 16.74 -5.83
CA GLN A 318 0.28 17.11 -6.94
C GLN A 318 0.00 18.61 -7.05
N PHE A 319 0.00 19.33 -5.93
CA PHE A 319 -0.46 20.71 -5.87
C PHE A 319 0.55 21.68 -5.24
N GLY A 320 1.67 21.18 -4.70
CA GLY A 320 2.57 22.03 -3.89
C GLY A 320 1.93 22.47 -2.57
N ALA A 321 0.86 21.80 -2.13
CA ALA A 321 0.04 22.20 -1.00
C ALA A 321 0.25 21.30 0.23
N LYS A 322 -0.48 21.56 1.30
CA LYS A 322 -0.37 20.82 2.57
C LYS A 322 -1.67 20.74 3.36
N GLN A 323 -1.79 19.68 4.16
CA GLN A 323 -2.73 19.65 5.27
C GLN A 323 -2.23 20.54 6.41
N ARG A 324 -3.15 20.98 7.27
CA ARG A 324 -2.87 21.97 8.32
C ARG A 324 -3.42 21.55 9.68
N THR A 325 -2.78 22.02 10.74
CA THR A 325 -3.27 21.88 12.13
C THR A 325 -4.31 22.95 12.46
N ALA A 326 -5.02 22.79 13.58
CA ALA A 326 -5.94 23.81 14.09
C ALA A 326 -5.24 25.15 14.33
N LYS A 327 -4.02 25.15 14.88
CA LYS A 327 -3.22 26.38 15.06
C LYS A 327 -2.90 27.08 13.74
N GLN A 328 -2.56 26.34 12.69
CA GLN A 328 -2.28 26.92 11.38
C GLN A 328 -3.54 27.52 10.75
N PHE A 329 -4.69 26.85 10.83
CA PHE A 329 -5.96 27.43 10.39
C PHE A 329 -6.33 28.69 11.19
N LYS A 330 -6.13 28.68 12.51
CA LYS A 330 -6.33 29.85 13.36
C LYS A 330 -5.46 31.02 12.91
N SER A 331 -4.16 30.81 12.72
CA SER A 331 -3.24 31.88 12.29
C SER A 331 -3.71 32.50 10.98
N MET A 332 -3.96 31.68 9.94
CA MET A 332 -4.42 32.18 8.64
C MET A 332 -5.74 32.95 8.73
N ALA A 333 -6.68 32.52 9.59
CA ALA A 333 -7.92 33.25 9.80
C ALA A 333 -7.67 34.63 10.42
N MET A 334 -6.80 34.73 11.44
CA MET A 334 -6.45 36.02 12.03
C MET A 334 -5.73 36.93 11.01
N ASP A 335 -4.79 36.39 10.25
CA ASP A 335 -4.01 37.11 9.23
C ASP A 335 -4.87 37.59 8.05
N ALA A 336 -6.00 36.92 7.80
CA ALA A 336 -7.00 37.31 6.81
C ALA A 336 -8.00 38.37 7.32
N GLY A 337 -7.95 38.75 8.61
CA GLY A 337 -8.79 39.79 9.21
C GLY A 337 -10.00 39.29 10.00
N PHE A 338 -10.17 37.97 10.16
CA PHE A 338 -11.25 37.43 10.98
C PHE A 338 -11.00 37.69 12.47
N SER A 339 -12.05 38.08 13.20
CA SER A 339 -11.96 38.40 14.62
C SER A 339 -11.89 37.18 15.54
N SER A 340 -12.26 35.99 15.03
CA SER A 340 -12.27 34.76 15.82
C SER A 340 -12.13 33.50 14.96
N PHE A 341 -11.63 32.43 15.57
CA PHE A 341 -11.56 31.09 15.02
C PHE A 341 -12.14 30.09 16.03
N GLN A 342 -12.97 29.15 15.56
CA GLN A 342 -13.56 28.11 16.39
C GLN A 342 -13.59 26.77 15.65
N LEU A 343 -13.01 25.74 16.26
CA LEU A 343 -13.19 24.36 15.82
C LEU A 343 -14.56 23.86 16.33
N LYS A 344 -15.50 23.62 15.42
CA LYS A 344 -16.90 23.34 15.78
C LYS A 344 -17.21 21.86 16.01
N CYS A 345 -16.66 20.96 15.20
CA CYS A 345 -16.84 19.52 15.36
C CYS A 345 -15.77 18.76 14.56
N LEU A 346 -15.57 17.48 14.92
CA LEU A 346 -14.79 16.53 14.15
C LEU A 346 -15.68 15.31 13.84
N VAL A 347 -15.69 14.88 12.58
CA VAL A 347 -16.67 13.88 12.11
C VAL A 347 -16.14 12.45 12.27
N PHE A 348 -14.89 12.22 11.87
CA PHE A 348 -14.21 10.93 11.87
C PHE A 348 -12.92 11.02 12.70
N ASN A 349 -13.05 11.19 14.02
CA ASN A 349 -11.89 11.37 14.89
C ASN A 349 -11.71 10.23 15.88
N VAL A 350 -10.46 9.78 16.04
CA VAL A 350 -10.05 8.92 17.13
C VAL A 350 -9.64 9.84 18.29
N VAL A 351 -10.61 10.37 19.06
CA VAL A 351 -10.27 11.03 20.32
C VAL A 351 -9.97 9.96 21.36
N ALA A 352 -8.78 9.37 21.31
CA ALA A 352 -8.22 8.65 22.45
C ALA A 352 -7.43 9.67 23.28
N LYS A 353 -8.07 10.20 24.33
CA LYS A 353 -7.48 10.97 25.45
C LYS A 353 -6.42 12.03 25.05
N MET A 354 -6.84 13.28 24.86
CA MET A 354 -5.92 14.42 24.71
C MET A 354 -6.07 15.44 25.86
N SER A 355 -4.95 16.00 26.30
CA SER A 355 -4.83 16.93 27.44
C SER A 355 -4.81 18.41 27.00
N SER A 356 -5.24 18.71 25.77
CA SER A 356 -5.14 20.03 25.14
C SER A 356 -6.39 20.89 25.39
N PRO A 357 -6.30 22.24 25.38
CA PRO A 357 -7.45 23.16 25.52
C PRO A 357 -8.56 22.99 24.45
N VAL A 358 -8.41 22.06 23.50
CA VAL A 358 -9.46 21.54 22.61
C VAL A 358 -10.58 20.78 23.37
N ASN A 359 -10.42 20.56 24.68
CA ASN A 359 -11.34 19.88 25.61
C ASN A 359 -12.74 20.50 25.84
N GLN A 360 -13.26 21.34 24.95
CA GLN A 360 -14.65 21.84 25.02
C GLN A 360 -15.64 21.13 24.09
N LEU A 361 -15.18 20.13 23.32
CA LEU A 361 -16.08 19.27 22.53
C LEU A 361 -16.49 18.05 23.37
N ASN A 362 -17.81 17.82 23.45
CA ASN A 362 -18.47 16.85 24.34
C ASN A 362 -17.77 15.46 24.40
N PRO A 363 -17.73 14.79 25.58
CA PRO A 363 -17.16 13.44 25.77
C PRO A 363 -17.85 12.30 25.00
N SER A 364 -18.87 12.59 24.19
CA SER A 364 -19.65 11.61 23.42
C SER A 364 -19.07 11.30 22.03
N SER A 365 -17.76 11.46 21.82
CA SER A 365 -17.10 11.48 20.50
C SER A 365 -16.30 10.21 20.16
N VAL A 366 -16.68 9.05 20.70
CA VAL A 366 -16.11 7.76 20.26
C VAL A 366 -16.75 7.39 18.91
N MET A 367 -15.92 7.06 17.93
CA MET A 367 -16.39 6.59 16.62
C MET A 367 -17.21 5.30 16.79
N SER A 368 -18.32 5.20 16.07
CA SER A 368 -19.03 3.92 15.94
C SER A 368 -18.17 2.89 15.19
N GLU A 369 -18.46 1.60 15.34
CA GLU A 369 -17.75 0.53 14.62
C GLU A 369 -17.82 0.74 13.09
N GLU A 370 -18.94 1.23 12.58
CA GLU A 370 -19.10 1.58 11.16
C GLU A 370 -18.19 2.76 10.74
N GLU A 371 -18.06 3.78 11.59
CA GLU A 371 -17.17 4.91 11.33
C GLU A 371 -15.70 4.48 11.36
N GLU A 372 -15.31 3.62 12.32
CA GLU A 372 -13.94 3.08 12.40
C GLU A 372 -13.60 2.23 11.17
N ALA A 373 -14.52 1.36 10.77
CA ALA A 373 -14.38 0.53 9.59
C ALA A 373 -14.30 1.36 8.30
N PHE A 374 -15.08 2.45 8.22
CA PHE A 374 -15.02 3.37 7.09
C PHE A 374 -13.70 4.15 7.02
N VAL A 375 -13.20 4.69 8.14
CA VAL A 375 -11.88 5.36 8.17
C VAL A 375 -10.75 4.40 7.83
N TYR A 376 -10.83 3.15 8.31
CA TYR A 376 -9.90 2.10 7.91
C TYR A 376 -9.95 1.87 6.39
N ALA A 377 -11.13 1.65 5.80
CA ALA A 377 -11.29 1.49 4.35
C ALA A 377 -10.76 2.70 3.56
N TRP A 378 -10.93 3.92 4.08
CA TRP A 378 -10.41 5.14 3.47
C TRP A 378 -8.87 5.21 3.51
N SER A 379 -8.26 4.86 4.65
CA SER A 379 -6.80 4.74 4.75
C SER A 379 -6.23 3.71 3.76
N LEU A 380 -6.94 2.59 3.57
CA LEU A 380 -6.59 1.56 2.60
C LEU A 380 -6.72 2.05 1.15
N ARG A 381 -7.76 2.82 0.84
CA ARG A 381 -7.97 3.39 -0.49
C ARG A 381 -6.84 4.32 -0.92
N SER A 382 -6.19 5.01 0.02
CA SER A 382 -5.04 5.89 -0.24
C SER A 382 -3.67 5.18 -0.07
N SER A 383 -3.64 3.88 0.24
CA SER A 383 -2.40 3.17 0.64
C SER A 383 -1.39 2.98 -0.48
N GLY A 384 -1.76 3.25 -1.73
CA GLY A 384 -0.84 3.20 -2.87
C GLY A 384 0.29 4.23 -2.83
N ILE A 385 0.20 5.24 -1.96
CA ILE A 385 1.24 6.26 -1.79
C ILE A 385 2.42 5.74 -0.98
N PHE A 386 2.14 4.91 0.04
CA PHE A 386 3.15 4.49 1.02
C PHE A 386 4.39 3.80 0.41
N PRO A 387 4.28 2.85 -0.55
CA PRO A 387 5.45 2.20 -1.14
C PRO A 387 6.44 3.17 -1.79
N TYR A 388 5.96 4.25 -2.41
CA TYR A 388 6.80 5.26 -3.05
C TYR A 388 7.47 6.19 -2.04
N VAL A 389 6.77 6.51 -0.95
CA VAL A 389 7.36 7.27 0.17
C VAL A 389 8.44 6.44 0.87
N LEU A 390 8.21 5.14 1.04
CA LEU A 390 9.22 4.20 1.54
C LEU A 390 10.43 4.12 0.59
N ASP A 391 10.21 4.03 -0.72
CA ASP A 391 11.29 4.06 -1.71
C ASP A 391 12.09 5.36 -1.64
N ALA A 392 11.44 6.51 -1.52
CA ALA A 392 12.11 7.79 -1.36
C ALA A 392 12.93 7.84 -0.06
N ALA A 393 12.39 7.36 1.06
CA ALA A 393 13.12 7.32 2.32
C ALA A 393 14.36 6.41 2.27
N ILE A 394 14.26 5.26 1.60
CA ILE A 394 15.40 4.37 1.35
C ILE A 394 16.45 5.07 0.47
N GLN A 395 16.04 5.67 -0.65
CA GLN A 395 16.95 6.33 -1.59
C GLN A 395 17.61 7.58 -1.03
N LEU A 396 16.96 8.26 -0.08
CA LEU A 396 17.51 9.38 0.68
C LEU A 396 18.42 8.93 1.82
N GLY A 397 18.52 7.63 2.11
CA GLY A 397 19.35 7.10 3.20
C GLY A 397 18.78 7.40 4.60
N VAL A 398 17.48 7.67 4.72
CA VAL A 398 16.86 8.05 6.01
C VAL A 398 17.07 6.97 7.08
N PHE A 399 16.88 5.70 6.72
CA PHE A 399 17.09 4.58 7.65
C PHE A 399 18.56 4.44 8.06
N ASP A 400 19.49 4.66 7.13
CA ASP A 400 20.93 4.61 7.41
C ASP A 400 21.37 5.75 8.32
N ILE A 401 20.83 6.96 8.11
CA ILE A 401 21.08 8.14 8.97
C ILE A 401 20.59 7.87 10.39
N LEU A 402 19.36 7.37 10.55
CA LEU A 402 18.81 7.04 11.86
C LEU A 402 19.59 5.90 12.54
N ALA A 403 20.00 4.88 11.78
CA ALA A 403 20.80 3.77 12.32
C ALA A 403 22.18 4.23 12.80
N LYS A 404 22.85 5.11 12.06
CA LYS A 404 24.16 5.68 12.42
C LYS A 404 24.12 6.52 13.69
N ALA A 405 23.00 7.18 13.98
CA ALA A 405 22.85 7.97 15.20
C ALA A 405 22.78 7.11 16.47
N GLY A 406 22.41 5.83 16.35
CA GLY A 406 22.39 4.85 17.44
C GLY A 406 20.99 4.39 17.84
N PRO A 407 20.88 3.28 18.60
CA PRO A 407 19.60 2.59 18.86
C PRO A 407 18.50 3.44 19.51
N ASP A 408 18.87 4.36 20.40
CA ASP A 408 17.92 5.20 21.15
C ASP A 408 17.92 6.66 20.67
N ALA A 409 18.71 6.96 19.64
CA ALA A 409 18.81 8.30 19.10
C ALA A 409 17.51 8.72 18.41
N LYS A 410 17.13 9.98 18.63
CA LYS A 410 16.01 10.62 17.94
C LYS A 410 16.51 11.87 17.24
N LEU A 411 16.27 11.97 15.94
CA LEU A 411 16.71 13.08 15.09
C LEU A 411 15.51 13.91 14.65
N SER A 412 15.67 15.23 14.59
CA SER A 412 14.68 16.10 13.95
C SER A 412 14.77 15.98 12.43
N SER A 413 13.70 16.37 11.73
CA SER A 413 13.72 16.38 10.26
C SER A 413 14.75 17.36 9.69
N LYS A 414 15.06 18.45 10.41
CA LYS A 414 16.16 19.38 10.07
C LYS A 414 17.53 18.70 10.09
N HIS A 415 17.79 17.91 11.13
CA HIS A 415 19.05 17.16 11.24
C HIS A 415 19.16 16.08 10.15
N ILE A 416 18.07 15.37 9.87
CA ILE A 416 18.05 14.38 8.77
C ILE A 416 18.29 15.08 7.42
N ALA A 417 17.70 16.26 7.20
CA ALA A 417 17.92 17.05 5.99
C ALA A 417 19.38 17.49 5.82
N SER A 418 20.07 17.88 6.90
CA SER A 418 21.48 18.29 6.84
C SER A 418 22.40 17.13 6.45
N GLU A 419 22.10 15.91 6.90
CA GLU A 419 22.86 14.71 6.53
C GLU A 419 22.64 14.31 5.06
N ILE A 420 21.44 14.54 4.51
CA ILE A 420 21.12 14.31 3.08
C ILE A 420 21.85 15.30 2.16
N ARG A 421 22.23 16.49 2.66
CA ARG A 421 22.88 17.58 1.91
C ARG A 421 22.06 18.10 0.72
N THR A 422 20.75 18.19 0.90
CA THR A 422 19.81 18.80 -0.05
C THR A 422 19.96 20.33 -0.10
N LYS A 423 19.65 20.93 -1.26
CA LYS A 423 19.63 22.40 -1.46
C LYS A 423 18.22 22.99 -1.32
N ASN A 424 17.20 22.15 -1.19
CA ASN A 424 15.81 22.58 -1.06
C ASN A 424 15.56 23.11 0.37
N PRO A 425 15.20 24.39 0.56
CA PRO A 425 14.93 24.95 1.88
C PRO A 425 13.72 24.30 2.57
N ASP A 426 12.78 23.73 1.80
CA ASP A 426 11.59 23.06 2.32
C ASP A 426 11.83 21.58 2.67
N ALA A 427 13.04 21.05 2.43
CA ALA A 427 13.33 19.64 2.65
C ALA A 427 13.08 19.18 4.11
N PRO A 428 13.41 19.93 5.17
CA PRO A 428 13.05 19.54 6.54
C PRO A 428 11.53 19.38 6.74
N SER A 429 10.72 20.23 6.09
CA SER A 429 9.25 20.13 6.17
C SER A 429 8.76 18.89 5.42
N LEU A 430 9.25 18.65 4.20
CA LEU A 430 8.90 17.46 3.42
C LEU A 430 9.33 16.16 4.11
N LEU A 431 10.51 16.12 4.70
CA LEU A 431 11.00 14.99 5.48
C LEU A 431 10.14 14.73 6.71
N ASP A 432 9.73 15.77 7.45
CA ASP A 432 8.78 15.60 8.56
C ASP A 432 7.48 14.96 8.07
N ARG A 433 6.91 15.41 6.95
CA ARG A 433 5.69 14.84 6.37
C ARG A 433 5.85 13.37 6.01
N MET A 434 6.99 13.00 5.41
CA MET A 434 7.34 11.60 5.11
C MET A 434 7.47 10.77 6.38
N LEU A 435 8.21 11.27 7.37
CA LEU A 435 8.50 10.57 8.61
C LEU A 435 7.24 10.35 9.45
N ARG A 436 6.26 11.27 9.42
CA ARG A 436 4.94 11.05 10.04
C ARG A 436 4.21 9.86 9.41
N LEU A 437 4.24 9.73 8.08
CA LEU A 437 3.66 8.56 7.41
C LEU A 437 4.41 7.28 7.81
N LEU A 438 5.75 7.29 7.80
CA LEU A 438 6.56 6.14 8.21
C LEU A 438 6.33 5.76 9.68
N ALA A 439 6.08 6.73 10.55
CA ALA A 439 5.72 6.50 11.95
C ALA A 439 4.35 5.83 12.08
N CYS A 440 3.37 6.23 11.25
CA CYS A 440 2.07 5.58 11.19
C CYS A 440 2.15 4.10 10.76
N TYR A 441 3.18 3.73 10.01
CA TYR A 441 3.49 2.35 9.63
C TYR A 441 4.49 1.67 10.56
N ASN A 442 4.83 2.27 11.71
CA ASN A 442 5.76 1.74 12.70
C ASN A 442 7.14 1.39 12.11
N LEU A 443 7.63 2.18 11.16
CA LEU A 443 8.99 2.08 10.63
C LEU A 443 9.96 3.03 11.35
N VAL A 444 9.44 4.15 11.84
CA VAL A 444 10.16 5.06 12.75
C VAL A 444 9.27 5.34 13.97
N THR A 445 9.88 5.67 15.10
CA THR A 445 9.15 6.24 16.24
C THR A 445 8.97 7.74 16.03
N THR A 446 8.00 8.35 16.70
CA THR A 446 7.83 9.81 16.73
C THR A 446 7.67 10.27 18.18
N GLY A 447 8.17 11.46 18.50
CA GLY A 447 7.99 12.11 19.80
C GLY A 447 8.27 13.60 19.72
N ALA A 448 7.98 14.34 20.79
CA ALA A 448 8.38 15.74 20.90
C ALA A 448 9.81 15.84 21.48
N HIS A 449 10.61 16.77 20.97
CA HIS A 449 11.87 17.14 21.61
C HIS A 449 11.59 17.96 22.87
N ASN A 450 12.36 17.76 23.95
CA ASN A 450 12.24 18.52 25.21
C ASN A 450 12.80 19.96 25.11
N GLY A 451 12.85 20.56 23.91
CA GLY A 451 13.34 21.92 23.68
C GLY A 451 12.20 22.94 23.61
N GLU A 452 12.51 24.23 23.70
CA GLU A 452 11.53 25.34 23.75
C GLU A 452 10.56 25.37 22.54
N ASP A 453 10.97 24.84 21.38
CA ASP A 453 10.17 24.84 20.14
C ASP A 453 9.24 23.62 19.95
N GLY A 454 9.36 22.57 20.78
CA GLY A 454 8.51 21.37 20.68
C GLY A 454 8.60 20.61 19.33
N GLU A 455 9.73 20.69 18.63
CA GLU A 455 9.94 20.06 17.32
C GLU A 455 9.80 18.52 17.39
N ARG A 456 9.19 17.91 16.36
CA ARG A 456 9.07 16.44 16.25
C ARG A 456 10.42 15.80 15.97
N VAL A 457 10.67 14.67 16.63
CA VAL A 457 11.87 13.85 16.45
C VAL A 457 11.52 12.40 16.19
N TYR A 458 12.40 11.74 15.44
CA TYR A 458 12.18 10.39 14.93
C TYR A 458 13.34 9.46 15.29
N GLY A 459 13.03 8.24 15.71
CA GLY A 459 14.00 7.18 15.99
C GLY A 459 13.72 5.92 15.17
N LEU A 460 14.70 5.02 15.04
CA LEU A 460 14.55 3.80 14.24
C LEU A 460 13.79 2.71 15.02
N THR A 461 12.82 2.05 14.40
CA THR A 461 12.13 0.87 14.98
C THR A 461 12.80 -0.44 14.56
N LEU A 462 12.43 -1.56 15.21
CA LEU A 462 12.85 -2.90 14.75
C LEU A 462 12.43 -3.20 13.30
N ALA A 463 11.22 -2.81 12.91
CA ALA A 463 10.76 -3.00 11.52
C ALA A 463 11.53 -2.08 10.54
N GLY A 464 11.84 -0.86 10.95
CA GLY A 464 12.66 0.09 10.18
C GLY A 464 14.08 -0.43 9.92
N LYS A 465 14.67 -1.19 10.86
CA LYS A 465 16.00 -1.80 10.68
C LYS A 465 16.09 -2.70 9.46
N ALA A 466 14.99 -3.31 9.02
CA ALA A 466 14.97 -4.14 7.80
C ALA A 466 15.33 -3.35 6.52
N PHE A 467 15.26 -2.01 6.56
CA PHE A 467 15.60 -1.13 5.43
C PHE A 467 16.94 -0.41 5.58
N VAL A 468 17.72 -0.70 6.62
CA VAL A 468 19.10 -0.24 6.76
C VAL A 468 19.98 -1.04 5.82
N ASN A 469 20.86 -0.38 5.08
CA ASN A 469 21.81 -1.04 4.20
C ASN A 469 22.89 -1.74 5.03
N ASP A 470 22.80 -3.07 5.09
CA ASP A 470 23.80 -3.94 5.71
C ASP A 470 24.31 -4.94 4.67
N GLU A 471 25.52 -4.70 4.17
CA GLU A 471 26.13 -5.57 3.16
C GLU A 471 26.38 -7.00 3.67
N ASN A 472 26.59 -7.18 4.97
CA ASN A 472 26.93 -8.46 5.57
C ASN A 472 25.69 -9.28 5.91
N ASN A 473 24.68 -8.67 6.51
CA ASN A 473 23.46 -9.35 6.94
C ASN A 473 22.33 -9.31 5.90
N GLY A 474 22.42 -8.42 4.90
CA GLY A 474 21.37 -8.18 3.91
C GLY A 474 20.31 -7.20 4.40
N SER A 475 19.50 -6.70 3.46
CA SER A 475 18.42 -5.75 3.74
C SER A 475 17.26 -5.85 2.74
N LEU A 476 16.10 -5.31 3.10
CA LEU A 476 14.97 -5.11 2.19
C LEU A 476 15.08 -3.83 1.36
N ALA A 477 16.11 -3.00 1.58
CA ALA A 477 16.29 -1.70 0.92
C ALA A 477 16.38 -1.81 -0.62
N ALA A 478 16.95 -2.90 -1.13
CA ALA A 478 17.10 -3.12 -2.57
C ALA A 478 15.74 -3.31 -3.29
N PHE A 479 14.66 -3.66 -2.58
CA PHE A 479 13.35 -3.99 -3.16
C PHE A 479 12.52 -2.76 -3.56
N THR A 480 13.10 -1.88 -4.38
CA THR A 480 12.41 -0.68 -4.87
C THR A 480 11.34 -1.01 -5.92
N THR A 481 10.27 -0.22 -5.92
CA THR A 481 9.18 -0.29 -6.90
C THR A 481 9.69 0.10 -8.28
N LYS A 482 9.33 -0.67 -9.32
CA LYS A 482 9.77 -0.43 -10.71
C LYS A 482 8.57 -0.26 -11.62
N LYS A 483 8.60 0.75 -12.48
CA LYS A 483 7.53 1.09 -13.44
C LYS A 483 7.09 -0.09 -14.29
N ILE A 484 8.03 -0.86 -14.84
CA ILE A 484 7.76 -2.08 -15.61
C ILE A 484 6.88 -3.09 -14.88
N LEU A 485 7.05 -3.25 -13.56
CA LEU A 485 6.24 -4.17 -12.76
C LEU A 485 4.88 -3.57 -12.41
N VAL A 486 4.84 -2.26 -12.15
CA VAL A 486 3.60 -1.51 -11.87
C VAL A 486 2.67 -1.48 -13.08
N ASP A 487 3.22 -1.36 -14.29
CA ASP A 487 2.43 -1.36 -15.53
C ASP A 487 1.58 -2.64 -15.67
N VAL A 488 2.11 -3.79 -15.25
CA VAL A 488 1.37 -5.07 -15.26
C VAL A 488 0.15 -5.02 -14.33
N TRP A 489 0.28 -4.40 -13.17
CA TRP A 489 -0.79 -4.36 -12.16
C TRP A 489 -2.02 -3.55 -12.57
N PHE A 490 -1.88 -2.57 -13.46
CA PHE A 490 -3.04 -1.86 -14.02
C PHE A 490 -3.97 -2.78 -14.82
N HIS A 491 -3.47 -3.94 -15.29
CA HIS A 491 -4.21 -4.94 -16.05
C HIS A 491 -4.61 -6.16 -15.22
N PHE A 492 -4.49 -6.10 -13.88
CA PHE A 492 -4.75 -7.28 -13.02
C PHE A 492 -6.17 -7.84 -13.17
N LYS A 493 -7.17 -7.00 -13.44
CA LYS A 493 -8.53 -7.45 -13.76
C LYS A 493 -8.57 -8.38 -14.97
N ASP A 494 -7.80 -8.06 -16.01
CA ASP A 494 -7.82 -8.79 -17.28
C ASP A 494 -7.26 -10.21 -17.11
N LEU A 495 -6.34 -10.41 -16.15
CA LEU A 495 -5.88 -11.75 -15.76
C LEU A 495 -7.03 -12.61 -15.22
N VAL A 496 -7.95 -12.05 -14.42
CA VAL A 496 -9.12 -12.78 -13.92
C VAL A 496 -10.11 -13.08 -15.05
N LEU A 497 -10.34 -12.13 -15.96
CA LEU A 497 -11.33 -12.26 -17.03
C LEU A 497 -10.89 -13.15 -18.19
N GLU A 498 -9.59 -13.16 -18.50
CA GLU A 498 -9.06 -13.75 -19.73
C GLU A 498 -7.98 -14.82 -19.50
N GLY A 499 -7.37 -14.86 -18.31
CA GLY A 499 -6.25 -15.77 -18.02
C GLY A 499 -4.97 -15.42 -18.78
N GLY A 500 -4.06 -16.39 -18.85
CA GLY A 500 -2.76 -16.27 -19.52
C GLY A 500 -1.66 -15.60 -18.68
N ASN A 501 -0.49 -15.36 -19.29
CA ASN A 501 0.62 -14.68 -18.64
C ASN A 501 0.46 -13.14 -18.80
N LEU A 502 0.13 -12.46 -17.71
CA LEU A 502 -0.17 -11.02 -17.75
C LEU A 502 1.06 -10.17 -18.09
N PHE A 503 2.24 -10.56 -17.61
CA PHE A 503 3.49 -9.86 -17.94
C PHE A 503 3.78 -9.92 -19.45
N GLU A 504 3.59 -11.11 -20.06
CA GLU A 504 3.75 -11.29 -21.52
C GLU A 504 2.71 -10.50 -22.31
N LYS A 505 1.44 -10.50 -21.87
CA LYS A 505 0.38 -9.70 -22.52
C LYS A 505 0.71 -8.21 -22.54
N VAL A 506 1.29 -7.67 -21.47
CA VAL A 506 1.58 -6.24 -21.34
C VAL A 506 2.89 -5.86 -22.06
N HIS A 507 3.92 -6.70 -21.99
CA HIS A 507 5.27 -6.35 -22.47
C HIS A 507 5.70 -7.07 -23.74
N GLY A 508 4.90 -8.01 -24.26
CA GLY A 508 5.18 -8.78 -25.47
C GLY A 508 6.27 -9.84 -25.33
N MET A 509 6.77 -10.10 -24.12
CA MET A 509 7.82 -11.08 -23.83
C MET A 509 7.74 -11.58 -22.40
N SER A 510 8.31 -12.75 -22.13
CA SER A 510 8.29 -13.34 -20.79
C SER A 510 9.17 -12.57 -19.81
N ARG A 511 8.91 -12.75 -18.51
CA ARG A 511 9.70 -12.13 -17.44
C ARG A 511 11.19 -12.51 -17.54
N TYR A 512 11.50 -13.74 -17.92
CA TYR A 512 12.86 -14.24 -18.12
C TYR A 512 13.51 -13.64 -19.37
N GLN A 513 12.80 -13.57 -20.50
CA GLN A 513 13.28 -12.90 -21.72
C GLN A 513 13.60 -11.43 -21.46
N TYR A 514 12.72 -10.72 -20.74
CA TYR A 514 12.96 -9.32 -20.37
C TYR A 514 14.23 -9.16 -19.54
N ASN A 515 14.47 -10.02 -18.54
CA ASN A 515 15.71 -9.97 -17.76
C ASN A 515 16.96 -10.21 -18.63
N GLY A 516 16.91 -11.21 -19.52
CA GLY A 516 18.03 -11.53 -20.40
C GLY A 516 18.39 -10.40 -21.37
N LEU A 517 17.40 -9.60 -21.80
CA LEU A 517 17.60 -8.43 -22.67
C LEU A 517 18.00 -7.16 -21.91
N ASN A 518 17.92 -7.14 -20.58
CA ASN A 518 18.14 -5.95 -19.76
C ASN A 518 19.13 -6.22 -18.61
N PRO A 519 20.46 -6.24 -18.86
CA PRO A 519 21.47 -6.60 -17.87
C PRO A 519 21.43 -5.78 -16.58
N GLU A 520 21.17 -4.47 -16.66
CA GLU A 520 21.03 -3.61 -15.46
C GLU A 520 19.82 -4.01 -14.60
N HIS A 521 18.72 -4.42 -15.23
CA HIS A 521 17.55 -4.94 -14.53
C HIS A 521 17.84 -6.31 -13.89
N ALA A 522 18.55 -7.19 -14.59
CA ALA A 522 18.98 -8.49 -14.07
C ALA A 522 19.89 -8.31 -12.85
N LYS A 523 20.93 -7.49 -12.95
CA LYS A 523 21.82 -7.16 -11.83
C LYS A 523 21.07 -6.58 -10.63
N SER A 524 20.10 -5.69 -10.87
CA SER A 524 19.23 -5.16 -9.80
C SER A 524 18.38 -6.26 -9.15
N PHE A 525 17.86 -7.21 -9.93
CA PHE A 525 17.12 -8.36 -9.41
C PHE A 525 18.02 -9.27 -8.57
N ASP A 526 19.21 -9.61 -9.05
CA ASP A 526 20.14 -10.50 -8.36
C ASP A 526 20.64 -9.90 -7.05
N THR A 527 20.87 -8.59 -7.01
CA THR A 527 21.23 -7.86 -5.79
C THR A 527 20.12 -7.99 -4.74
N LYS A 528 18.85 -7.84 -5.14
CA LYS A 528 17.69 -8.02 -4.24
C LYS A 528 17.61 -9.45 -3.70
N MET A 529 17.75 -10.44 -4.58
CA MET A 529 17.67 -11.85 -4.21
C MET A 529 18.84 -12.27 -3.30
N THR A 530 20.03 -11.73 -3.54
CA THR A 530 21.20 -11.92 -2.68
C THR A 530 20.96 -11.38 -1.28
N ASN A 531 20.48 -10.14 -1.16
CA ASN A 531 20.26 -9.51 0.14
C ASN A 531 19.21 -10.24 0.98
N VAL A 532 18.05 -10.60 0.39
CA VAL A 532 17.04 -11.35 1.15
C VAL A 532 17.50 -12.76 1.47
N SER A 533 18.30 -13.39 0.61
CA SER A 533 18.84 -14.73 0.85
C SER A 533 19.80 -14.76 2.03
N LYS A 534 20.64 -13.73 2.23
CA LYS A 534 21.50 -13.61 3.42
C LYS A 534 20.67 -13.67 4.72
N ILE A 535 19.57 -12.93 4.78
CA ILE A 535 18.66 -12.90 5.93
C ILE A 535 18.00 -14.27 6.17
N ILE A 536 17.38 -14.83 5.13
CA ILE A 536 16.65 -16.10 5.21
C ILE A 536 17.59 -17.25 5.57
N VAL A 537 18.70 -17.39 4.84
CA VAL A 537 19.62 -18.53 4.98
C VAL A 537 20.33 -18.50 6.32
N LYS A 538 20.69 -17.33 6.84
CA LYS A 538 21.24 -17.20 8.21
C LYS A 538 20.29 -17.83 9.24
N LYS A 539 19.00 -17.50 9.18
CA LYS A 539 17.99 -18.08 10.07
C LYS A 539 17.69 -19.55 9.81
N ILE A 540 17.72 -19.99 8.56
CA ILE A 540 17.62 -21.43 8.24
C ILE A 540 18.79 -22.19 8.89
N LEU A 541 20.02 -21.71 8.75
CA LEU A 541 21.20 -22.36 9.32
C LEU A 541 21.18 -22.40 10.86
N GLU A 542 20.43 -21.51 11.53
CA GLU A 542 20.20 -21.58 12.98
C GLU A 542 19.25 -22.72 13.37
N LYS A 543 18.23 -23.02 12.57
CA LYS A 543 17.14 -23.95 12.93
C LYS A 543 17.19 -25.30 12.21
N TYR A 544 17.85 -25.39 11.06
CA TYR A 544 17.88 -26.57 10.19
C TYR A 544 19.27 -27.18 10.12
N HIS A 545 19.38 -28.45 10.51
CA HIS A 545 20.64 -29.21 10.54
C HIS A 545 20.72 -30.29 9.45
N GLY A 546 19.75 -30.36 8.53
CA GLY A 546 19.71 -31.40 7.50
C GLY A 546 20.84 -31.30 6.46
N PHE A 547 21.70 -30.29 6.53
CA PHE A 547 22.94 -30.20 5.75
C PHE A 547 24.08 -31.07 6.31
N GLN A 548 24.02 -31.45 7.58
CA GLN A 548 25.07 -32.23 8.22
C GLN A 548 25.15 -33.64 7.62
N GLY A 549 26.37 -34.07 7.28
CA GLY A 549 26.63 -35.41 6.72
C GLY A 549 26.40 -35.54 5.21
N ILE A 550 25.99 -34.47 4.52
CA ILE A 550 25.98 -34.46 3.04
C ILE A 550 27.43 -34.37 2.53
N THR A 551 27.77 -35.15 1.49
CA THR A 551 29.09 -35.07 0.83
C THR A 551 29.01 -34.21 -0.43
N TYR A 552 28.02 -34.45 -1.29
CA TYR A 552 27.75 -33.65 -2.49
C TYR A 552 26.38 -32.97 -2.41
N LEU A 553 26.38 -31.64 -2.54
CA LEU A 553 25.17 -30.81 -2.56
C LEU A 553 25.08 -30.03 -3.86
N VAL A 554 23.98 -30.21 -4.60
CA VAL A 554 23.65 -29.38 -5.78
C VAL A 554 22.62 -28.34 -5.38
N ASP A 555 22.89 -27.06 -5.65
CA ASP A 555 21.92 -25.96 -5.55
C ASP A 555 21.34 -25.67 -6.95
N VAL A 556 20.12 -26.15 -7.22
CA VAL A 556 19.44 -25.94 -8.50
C VAL A 556 18.73 -24.59 -8.48
N GLY A 557 18.98 -23.77 -9.52
CA GLY A 557 18.54 -22.37 -9.54
C GLY A 557 19.31 -21.52 -8.52
N GLY A 558 20.56 -21.89 -8.23
CA GLY A 558 21.38 -21.25 -7.19
C GLY A 558 21.89 -19.85 -7.55
N GLY A 559 21.62 -19.37 -8.77
CA GLY A 559 21.99 -18.04 -9.25
C GLY A 559 23.51 -17.82 -9.18
N TYR A 560 23.93 -16.80 -8.44
CA TYR A 560 25.35 -16.51 -8.20
C TYR A 560 26.00 -17.39 -7.12
N GLY A 561 25.29 -18.39 -6.57
CA GLY A 561 25.87 -19.36 -5.62
C GLY A 561 26.04 -18.85 -4.19
N VAL A 562 25.49 -17.67 -3.85
CA VAL A 562 25.64 -17.07 -2.51
C VAL A 562 25.01 -17.94 -1.42
N THR A 563 23.84 -18.53 -1.67
CA THR A 563 23.18 -19.42 -0.71
C THR A 563 24.01 -20.66 -0.45
N LEU A 564 24.48 -21.33 -1.50
CA LEU A 564 25.38 -22.48 -1.39
C LEU A 564 26.68 -22.12 -0.65
N ASN A 565 27.26 -20.95 -0.91
CA ASN A 565 28.47 -20.48 -0.23
C ASN A 565 28.25 -20.30 1.28
N MET A 566 27.11 -19.77 1.70
CA MET A 566 26.77 -19.65 3.13
C MET A 566 26.65 -21.02 3.81
N ILE A 567 26.08 -22.00 3.11
CA ILE A 567 25.94 -23.37 3.63
C ILE A 567 27.31 -24.03 3.75
N ILE A 568 28.14 -23.98 2.71
CA ILE A 568 29.49 -24.60 2.71
C ILE A 568 30.43 -23.91 3.69
N SER A 569 30.31 -22.60 3.87
CA SER A 569 31.07 -21.88 4.91
C SER A 569 30.78 -22.43 6.32
N LYS A 570 29.56 -22.91 6.58
CA LYS A 570 29.18 -23.56 7.83
C LYS A 570 29.49 -25.07 7.85
N TYR A 571 29.47 -25.71 6.69
CA TYR A 571 29.72 -27.15 6.52
C TYR A 571 30.84 -27.40 5.49
N PRO A 572 32.12 -27.13 5.82
CA PRO A 572 33.22 -27.12 4.84
C PRO A 572 33.54 -28.49 4.22
N SER A 573 33.01 -29.58 4.78
CA SER A 573 33.14 -30.92 4.23
C SER A 573 32.29 -31.16 2.98
N ILE A 574 31.28 -30.32 2.74
CA ILE A 574 30.39 -30.43 1.58
C ILE A 574 31.12 -29.96 0.32
N LYS A 575 31.05 -30.75 -0.74
CA LYS A 575 31.39 -30.34 -2.11
C LYS A 575 30.13 -29.80 -2.79
N GLY A 576 30.16 -28.53 -3.17
CA GLY A 576 29.01 -27.83 -3.75
C GLY A 576 29.04 -27.79 -5.27
N ILE A 577 27.87 -27.95 -5.89
CA ILE A 577 27.62 -27.58 -7.29
C ILE A 577 26.54 -26.49 -7.30
N ASN A 578 26.89 -25.28 -7.72
CA ASN A 578 25.92 -24.23 -8.05
C ASN A 578 25.44 -24.44 -9.49
N TYR A 579 24.17 -24.80 -9.68
CA TYR A 579 23.59 -25.14 -10.97
C TYR A 579 22.53 -24.11 -11.40
N ASP A 580 22.77 -23.43 -12.51
CA ASP A 580 21.86 -22.45 -13.09
C ASP A 580 22.03 -22.37 -14.61
N LEU A 581 21.31 -21.46 -15.28
CA LEU A 581 21.47 -21.21 -16.71
C LEU A 581 22.92 -20.79 -17.04
N PRO A 582 23.46 -21.17 -18.21
CA PRO A 582 24.85 -20.89 -18.57
C PRO A 582 25.26 -19.42 -18.43
N HIS A 583 24.41 -18.48 -18.85
CA HIS A 583 24.71 -17.05 -18.79
C HIS A 583 24.70 -16.47 -17.36
N VAL A 584 24.04 -17.15 -16.41
CA VAL A 584 23.98 -16.75 -15.00
C VAL A 584 25.26 -17.20 -14.29
N VAL A 585 25.62 -18.48 -14.40
CA VAL A 585 26.80 -19.02 -13.73
C VAL A 585 28.12 -18.44 -14.27
N GLN A 586 28.15 -17.99 -15.53
CA GLN A 586 29.30 -17.27 -16.10
C GLN A 586 29.61 -15.95 -15.38
N GLN A 587 28.60 -15.35 -14.73
CA GLN A 587 28.75 -14.09 -13.98
C GLN A 587 28.89 -14.34 -12.46
N ALA A 588 28.80 -15.59 -12.02
CA ALA A 588 28.91 -15.93 -10.61
C ALA A 588 30.34 -15.72 -10.10
N PRO A 589 30.51 -15.14 -8.89
CA PRO A 589 31.81 -15.04 -8.26
C PRO A 589 32.32 -16.42 -7.85
N SER A 590 33.64 -16.64 -7.95
CA SER A 590 34.25 -17.89 -7.52
C SER A 590 34.21 -18.04 -5.99
N PHE A 591 33.76 -19.20 -5.52
CA PHE A 591 33.77 -19.57 -4.10
C PHE A 591 34.56 -20.85 -3.86
N HIS A 592 35.26 -20.93 -2.72
CA HIS A 592 35.99 -22.13 -2.35
C HIS A 592 35.02 -23.29 -2.08
N GLY A 593 35.30 -24.46 -2.66
CA GLY A 593 34.46 -25.66 -2.49
C GLY A 593 33.18 -25.68 -3.34
N ILE A 594 32.99 -24.72 -4.24
CA ILE A 594 31.83 -24.65 -5.15
C ILE A 594 32.30 -24.73 -6.61
N GLU A 595 31.70 -25.65 -7.34
CA GLU A 595 31.76 -25.71 -8.80
C GLU A 595 30.54 -25.03 -9.42
N HIS A 596 30.75 -24.18 -10.42
CA HIS A 596 29.68 -23.54 -11.17
C HIS A 596 29.37 -24.32 -12.45
N VAL A 597 28.16 -24.83 -12.58
CA VAL A 597 27.74 -25.67 -13.71
C VAL A 597 26.55 -25.04 -14.41
N GLY A 598 26.71 -24.75 -15.70
CA GLY A 598 25.65 -24.19 -16.55
C GLY A 598 24.80 -25.28 -17.17
N GLY A 599 23.47 -25.14 -17.13
CA GLY A 599 22.57 -26.04 -17.84
C GLY A 599 21.10 -25.64 -17.74
N ASP A 600 20.21 -26.57 -18.09
CA ASP A 600 18.76 -26.41 -17.98
C ASP A 600 18.18 -27.51 -17.07
N MET A 601 17.61 -27.10 -15.95
CA MET A 601 17.01 -27.99 -14.94
C MET A 601 15.82 -28.80 -15.46
N PHE A 602 15.17 -28.36 -16.54
CA PHE A 602 14.13 -29.13 -17.21
C PHE A 602 14.66 -30.18 -18.18
N SER A 603 15.95 -30.13 -18.49
CA SER A 603 16.66 -31.13 -19.30
C SER A 603 17.34 -32.18 -18.41
N SER A 604 18.14 -31.74 -17.43
CA SER A 604 18.82 -32.63 -16.48
C SER A 604 19.30 -31.87 -15.23
N VAL A 605 19.59 -32.58 -14.14
CA VAL A 605 20.21 -32.02 -12.93
C VAL A 605 21.49 -32.82 -12.61
N PRO A 606 22.60 -32.17 -12.18
CA PRO A 606 23.81 -32.88 -11.77
C PRO A 606 23.56 -33.89 -10.64
N LYS A 607 24.29 -35.02 -10.66
CA LYS A 607 24.15 -36.07 -9.64
C LYS A 607 24.69 -35.62 -8.27
N ALA A 608 23.99 -35.97 -7.20
CA ALA A 608 24.39 -35.64 -5.83
C ALA A 608 23.70 -36.51 -4.75
N ASP A 609 24.24 -36.46 -3.53
CA ASP A 609 23.59 -37.05 -2.35
C ASP A 609 22.35 -36.25 -1.95
N ALA A 610 22.42 -34.92 -2.11
CA ALA A 610 21.32 -34.02 -1.86
C ALA A 610 21.23 -32.92 -2.92
N ILE A 611 19.99 -32.54 -3.24
CA ILE A 611 19.68 -31.44 -4.15
C ILE A 611 18.89 -30.41 -3.36
N MET A 612 19.30 -29.16 -3.37
CA MET A 612 18.58 -28.04 -2.78
C MET A 612 17.94 -27.21 -3.89
N MET A 613 16.74 -26.71 -3.61
CA MET A 613 16.06 -25.70 -4.43
C MET A 613 15.50 -24.63 -3.51
N LYS A 614 15.96 -23.38 -3.66
CA LYS A 614 15.45 -22.24 -2.91
C LYS A 614 14.65 -21.30 -3.81
N GLU A 615 13.36 -21.13 -3.51
CA GLU A 615 12.45 -20.26 -4.27
C GLU A 615 12.45 -20.56 -5.78
N VAL A 616 12.58 -21.84 -6.15
CA VAL A 616 12.53 -22.29 -7.55
C VAL A 616 11.13 -22.69 -7.93
N LEU A 617 10.54 -23.65 -7.21
CA LEU A 617 9.22 -24.22 -7.54
C LEU A 617 8.09 -23.17 -7.56
N HIS A 618 8.25 -22.06 -6.84
CA HIS A 618 7.24 -21.00 -6.80
C HIS A 618 7.15 -20.16 -8.10
N ASN A 619 8.13 -20.28 -9.00
CA ASN A 619 8.21 -19.55 -10.27
C ASN A 619 7.54 -20.30 -11.42
N TRP A 620 7.07 -21.53 -11.16
CA TRP A 620 6.59 -22.44 -12.19
C TRP A 620 5.21 -22.99 -11.87
N ASP A 621 4.45 -23.33 -12.90
CA ASP A 621 3.23 -24.10 -12.78
C ASP A 621 3.50 -25.52 -12.26
N ASP A 622 2.43 -26.28 -11.98
CA ASP A 622 2.54 -27.62 -11.40
C ASP A 622 3.19 -28.62 -12.36
N GLU A 623 2.95 -28.51 -13.67
CA GLU A 623 3.52 -29.44 -14.67
C GLU A 623 5.05 -29.32 -14.72
N HIS A 624 5.55 -28.09 -14.79
CA HIS A 624 6.98 -27.79 -14.74
C HIS A 624 7.59 -28.21 -13.40
N CYS A 625 6.91 -27.96 -12.28
CA CYS A 625 7.40 -28.42 -10.97
C CYS A 625 7.55 -29.94 -10.91
N LEU A 626 6.56 -30.69 -11.40
CA LEU A 626 6.61 -32.15 -11.45
C LEU A 626 7.73 -32.65 -12.37
N LYS A 627 7.94 -32.00 -13.53
CA LYS A 627 9.06 -32.32 -14.43
C LYS A 627 10.41 -32.14 -13.74
N LEU A 628 10.61 -30.99 -13.09
CA LEU A 628 11.84 -30.69 -12.36
C LEU A 628 12.08 -31.69 -11.21
N LEU A 629 11.04 -31.97 -10.41
CA LEU A 629 11.14 -32.93 -9.31
C LEU A 629 11.49 -34.35 -9.79
N ARG A 630 11.00 -34.79 -10.96
CA ARG A 630 11.43 -36.05 -11.59
C ARG A 630 12.91 -36.03 -11.97
N ASN A 631 13.39 -34.96 -12.60
CA ASN A 631 14.81 -34.82 -12.92
C ASN A 631 15.69 -34.84 -11.66
N CYS A 632 15.25 -34.19 -10.58
CA CYS A 632 15.92 -34.27 -9.28
C CYS A 632 15.91 -35.69 -8.72
N TYR A 633 14.77 -36.39 -8.78
CA TYR A 633 14.66 -37.78 -8.33
C TYR A 633 15.65 -38.69 -9.08
N GLU A 634 15.79 -38.54 -10.40
CA GLU A 634 16.74 -39.30 -11.21
C GLU A 634 18.20 -39.00 -10.86
N ALA A 635 18.52 -37.73 -10.57
CA ALA A 635 19.87 -37.28 -10.23
C ALA A 635 20.35 -37.70 -8.82
N LEU A 636 19.43 -38.01 -7.90
CA LEU A 636 19.79 -38.41 -6.54
C LEU A 636 20.39 -39.82 -6.44
N GLU A 637 21.40 -39.97 -5.57
CA GLU A 637 21.90 -41.27 -5.13
C GLU A 637 20.85 -42.08 -4.34
N LYS A 638 21.15 -43.36 -4.06
CA LYS A 638 20.29 -44.20 -3.22
C LYS A 638 20.22 -43.60 -1.81
N LYS A 639 19.01 -43.36 -1.29
CA LYS A 639 18.72 -42.65 -0.02
C LYS A 639 19.02 -41.14 -0.04
N GLY A 640 19.22 -40.56 -1.23
CA GLY A 640 19.37 -39.11 -1.37
C GLY A 640 18.07 -38.36 -1.06
N LYS A 641 18.17 -37.04 -0.90
CA LYS A 641 17.02 -36.18 -0.63
C LYS A 641 17.02 -34.87 -1.40
N VAL A 642 15.83 -34.37 -1.71
CA VAL A 642 15.64 -32.98 -2.14
C VAL A 642 15.32 -32.13 -0.92
N ILE A 643 15.97 -30.97 -0.79
CA ILE A 643 15.71 -29.94 0.22
C ILE A 643 15.03 -28.77 -0.50
N VAL A 644 13.72 -28.59 -0.29
CA VAL A 644 12.97 -27.47 -0.86
C VAL A 644 12.85 -26.37 0.18
N ILE A 645 13.34 -25.18 -0.16
CA ILE A 645 13.19 -23.95 0.61
C ILE A 645 12.22 -23.06 -0.17
N SER A 646 11.00 -22.88 0.31
CA SER A 646 9.97 -22.12 -0.41
C SER A 646 9.10 -21.35 0.56
N TYR A 647 8.51 -20.24 0.11
CA TYR A 647 7.34 -19.69 0.80
C TYR A 647 6.23 -20.74 0.87
N MET A 648 5.58 -20.84 2.03
CA MET A 648 4.53 -21.82 2.29
C MET A 648 3.25 -21.12 2.70
N MET A 649 2.16 -21.43 1.99
CA MET A 649 0.85 -20.92 2.30
C MET A 649 0.22 -21.67 3.46
N SER A 650 -0.39 -20.94 4.40
CA SER A 650 -1.21 -21.53 5.46
C SER A 650 -2.48 -22.13 4.87
N GLU A 651 -2.89 -23.28 5.39
CA GLU A 651 -4.15 -23.92 5.03
C GLU A 651 -5.34 -23.23 5.72
N GLU A 652 -5.10 -22.72 6.93
CA GLU A 652 -6.09 -22.03 7.73
C GLU A 652 -6.35 -20.61 7.19
N GLY A 653 -7.56 -20.09 7.41
CA GLY A 653 -7.91 -18.71 7.10
C GLY A 653 -7.27 -17.69 8.05
N GLU A 654 -5.99 -17.87 8.36
CA GLU A 654 -5.25 -17.04 9.29
C GLU A 654 -5.04 -15.64 8.71
N VAL A 655 -5.31 -14.62 9.52
CA VAL A 655 -5.04 -13.21 9.21
C VAL A 655 -3.82 -12.77 10.01
N SER A 656 -2.64 -12.81 9.37
CA SER A 656 -1.38 -12.36 9.96
C SER A 656 -0.50 -11.63 8.94
N ASN A 657 0.56 -10.95 9.39
CA ASN A 657 1.52 -10.30 8.49
C ASN A 657 2.21 -11.31 7.56
N ALA A 658 2.42 -12.54 8.04
CA ALA A 658 2.92 -13.66 7.25
C ALA A 658 1.93 -14.02 6.13
N ALA A 659 0.66 -14.25 6.46
CA ALA A 659 -0.38 -14.55 5.47
C ALA A 659 -0.57 -13.42 4.45
N LYS A 660 -0.44 -12.17 4.89
CA LYS A 660 -0.48 -10.97 4.05
C LYS A 660 0.66 -10.94 3.04
N PHE A 661 1.89 -11.14 3.51
CA PHE A 661 3.08 -11.24 2.65
C PHE A 661 2.94 -12.38 1.63
N ILE A 662 2.59 -13.59 2.08
CA ILE A 662 2.43 -14.75 1.19
C ILE A 662 1.35 -14.50 0.13
N SER A 663 0.21 -13.90 0.50
CA SER A 663 -0.86 -13.59 -0.46
C SER A 663 -0.43 -12.54 -1.50
N GLN A 664 0.37 -11.56 -1.10
CA GLN A 664 0.95 -10.57 -2.02
C GLN A 664 1.92 -11.23 -3.00
N ILE A 665 2.84 -12.06 -2.50
CA ILE A 665 3.81 -12.77 -3.35
C ILE A 665 3.10 -13.80 -4.25
N ASP A 666 2.03 -14.44 -3.80
CA ASP A 666 1.23 -15.33 -4.62
C ASP A 666 0.63 -14.61 -5.83
N LEU A 667 -0.01 -13.46 -5.62
CA LEU A 667 -0.53 -12.67 -6.74
C LEU A 667 0.60 -12.13 -7.63
N GLN A 668 1.78 -11.83 -7.06
CA GLN A 668 2.95 -11.47 -7.85
C GLN A 668 3.40 -12.61 -8.76
N MET A 669 3.40 -13.86 -8.27
CA MET A 669 3.74 -15.02 -9.09
C MET A 669 2.69 -15.28 -10.16
N ALA A 670 1.40 -15.08 -9.85
CA ALA A 670 0.31 -15.17 -10.82
C ALA A 670 0.54 -14.24 -12.01
N THR A 671 0.86 -12.99 -11.72
CA THR A 671 0.95 -11.92 -12.72
C THR A 671 2.24 -11.97 -13.53
N GLN A 672 3.36 -12.35 -12.91
CA GLN A 672 4.68 -12.29 -13.55
C GLN A 672 5.12 -13.59 -14.21
N PHE A 673 4.67 -14.73 -13.69
CA PHE A 673 5.18 -16.05 -14.10
C PHE A 673 4.06 -17.06 -14.44
N GLY A 674 2.78 -16.72 -14.23
CA GLY A 674 1.70 -17.71 -14.31
C GLY A 674 1.78 -18.77 -13.21
N ALA A 675 2.54 -18.52 -12.14
CA ALA A 675 2.84 -19.48 -11.09
C ALA A 675 2.05 -19.19 -9.80
N LYS A 676 2.28 -19.97 -8.75
CA LYS A 676 1.56 -19.87 -7.46
C LYS A 676 2.39 -20.29 -6.26
N GLN A 677 2.02 -19.74 -5.10
CA GLN A 677 2.44 -20.29 -3.81
C GLN A 677 1.61 -21.53 -3.48
N ARG A 678 2.19 -22.43 -2.69
CA ARG A 678 1.62 -23.75 -2.40
C ARG A 678 1.55 -24.03 -0.90
N THR A 679 0.58 -24.85 -0.50
CA THR A 679 0.45 -25.37 0.87
C THR A 679 1.35 -26.60 1.08
N ALA A 680 1.54 -26.99 2.34
CA ALA A 680 2.26 -28.23 2.68
C ALA A 680 1.64 -29.46 2.00
N LYS A 681 0.30 -29.57 1.96
CA LYS A 681 -0.40 -30.66 1.25
C LYS A 681 -0.07 -30.70 -0.25
N GLN A 682 -0.01 -29.55 -0.91
CA GLN A 682 0.31 -29.48 -2.33
C GLN A 682 1.77 -29.90 -2.60
N PHE A 683 2.72 -29.46 -1.78
CA PHE A 683 4.11 -29.93 -1.88
C PHE A 683 4.22 -31.44 -1.63
N LYS A 684 3.50 -31.97 -0.64
CA LYS A 684 3.45 -33.41 -0.36
C LYS A 684 2.90 -34.20 -1.54
N SER A 685 1.81 -33.74 -2.16
CA SER A 685 1.24 -34.37 -3.35
C SER A 685 2.27 -34.43 -4.47
N MET A 686 2.88 -33.29 -4.82
CA MET A 686 3.90 -33.25 -5.87
C MET A 686 5.08 -34.19 -5.58
N ALA A 687 5.53 -34.28 -4.33
CA ALA A 687 6.58 -35.23 -3.94
C ALA A 687 6.17 -36.68 -4.21
N THR A 688 4.96 -37.07 -3.79
CA THR A 688 4.42 -38.41 -4.03
C THR A 688 4.26 -38.70 -5.52
N ASP A 689 3.72 -37.76 -6.29
CA ASP A 689 3.47 -37.89 -7.73
C ASP A 689 4.76 -38.02 -8.56
N THR A 690 5.91 -37.61 -8.01
CA THR A 690 7.23 -37.77 -8.64
C THR A 690 8.08 -38.87 -8.03
N GLY A 691 7.48 -39.78 -7.24
CA GLY A 691 8.13 -41.00 -6.78
C GLY A 691 8.92 -40.90 -5.47
N PHE A 692 8.90 -39.75 -4.78
CA PHE A 692 9.52 -39.64 -3.46
C PHE A 692 8.73 -40.45 -2.43
N SER A 693 9.45 -41.21 -1.61
CA SER A 693 8.90 -42.12 -0.61
C SER A 693 8.46 -41.41 0.68
N SER A 694 8.99 -40.21 0.95
CA SER A 694 8.66 -39.43 2.15
C SER A 694 8.71 -37.92 1.89
N PHE A 695 7.83 -37.18 2.57
CA PHE A 695 7.81 -35.72 2.65
C PHE A 695 7.86 -35.31 4.13
N GLN A 696 8.78 -34.42 4.49
CA GLN A 696 8.91 -33.89 5.85
C GLN A 696 9.01 -32.37 5.82
N LEU A 697 8.13 -31.67 6.55
CA LEU A 697 8.30 -30.25 6.87
C LEU A 697 9.22 -30.15 8.10
N LYS A 698 10.44 -29.62 7.93
CA LYS A 698 11.49 -29.64 8.96
C LYS A 698 11.47 -28.41 9.85
N CYS A 699 11.30 -27.23 9.26
CA CYS A 699 11.12 -26.00 10.01
C CYS A 699 10.41 -24.94 9.17
N LEU A 700 9.88 -23.94 9.87
CA LEU A 700 9.33 -22.73 9.31
C LEU A 700 10.11 -21.55 9.90
N VAL A 701 10.69 -20.72 9.03
CA VAL A 701 11.46 -19.54 9.41
C VAL A 701 10.64 -18.31 9.07
N PHE A 702 10.60 -17.33 9.98
CA PHE A 702 9.78 -16.11 9.85
C PHE A 702 8.28 -16.41 9.65
N ASN A 703 7.81 -17.60 10.03
CA ASN A 703 6.46 -18.10 9.76
C ASN A 703 6.02 -18.06 8.28
N VAL A 704 6.98 -17.91 7.33
CA VAL A 704 6.68 -17.80 5.89
C VAL A 704 7.55 -18.71 5.04
N VAL A 705 8.82 -18.96 5.40
CA VAL A 705 9.74 -19.79 4.62
C VAL A 705 9.83 -21.19 5.21
N ALA A 706 9.37 -22.18 4.47
CA ALA A 706 9.43 -23.58 4.88
C ALA A 706 10.69 -24.25 4.34
N VAL A 707 11.30 -25.10 5.17
CA VAL A 707 12.33 -26.06 4.75
C VAL A 707 11.70 -27.45 4.76
N MET A 708 11.64 -28.07 3.59
CA MET A 708 11.02 -29.37 3.37
C MET A 708 12.06 -30.37 2.84
N GLU A 709 11.96 -31.62 3.24
CA GLU A 709 12.77 -32.72 2.73
C GLU A 709 11.89 -33.74 1.99
N LEU A 710 12.32 -34.13 0.80
CA LEU A 710 11.71 -35.18 -0.02
C LEU A 710 12.72 -36.31 -0.18
N TYR A 711 12.42 -37.51 0.30
CA TYR A 711 13.35 -38.64 0.29
C TYR A 711 13.08 -39.58 -0.87
N LYS A 712 14.15 -39.99 -1.56
CA LYS A 712 14.12 -41.08 -2.55
C LYS A 712 14.13 -42.41 -1.81
#